data_AF-A0A412TWC3-F1
#
_entry.id   AF-A0A412TWC3-F1
#
_cell.length_a   1.000
_cell.length_b   1.000
_cell.length_c   1.000
_cell.angle_alpha   90.00
_cell.angle_beta   90.00
_cell.angle_gamma   90.00
#
_symmetry.space_group_name_H-M   'P 1'
#
loop_
_entity.id
_entity.type
_entity.pdbx_description
1 polymer ?
#
loop_
_entity_poly.entity_id
_entity_poly.type
_entity_poly.pdbx_seq_one_letter_code
_entity_poly.pdbx_strand_id
1 'polypeptide(L)'
;MFRVNETKCMFSSKEILRILDCKACEVKDFEITEVSVDSRSVNKPESTLFFALKGINHDGHDYVEKLYEQGVRNFVVTELRADFLPLSGANFFVVDEVLPALQQLAAWYRGQMKAEVVGITGSNGKTIVKEWLYQLLSDEPGIYRSPRSYNSQVGVPLSLLGMDVSTRLAIIEAGISLPGEMGKLQAMIRPEIGIFTHLGDAHGENFESRQQKLAEKAILFRDCRCIIGREGEALDYIASRLRPDVKKMIWGSGKNATVRVEEKGSTAHERLVAVGYEHVAFTLSIPFPDEASFENCMNAVCVLLLEGISPAFIAERVARLQPLAMRMEIKDGINRCVLINDYYNSDAASFQLALNTLAMQDAGREKVVILSDFVDTGTGERELYREVALLLRKAKVSLFIGIGEKLSRYKPYFLVPRCRFYKDTDSFLRQENREQFKDQVILIKGARKFRFEYIAGFLQKQSHATVLEVDFDAMVHNLNYFRSLLPRKTMIAVMVKAFSYGSGAGEVASLLQYQGVNYLMVAFADEGVELRAAGITIPIGVMNPEPEAFDHMIEFNLEPEIYSLELLEAFDRALTKHGIEKYPVHLKLNTGMNRSGLDPEDLPALLKFFETKRKVIIRSMFSHLAGSDEARHDEYTLFQINRFIEMTKEVQARFDYPIIRHILNSAGIERFGQYAFDMVRLGIGLHGISAVGAPLWPVSSFKTYIAAVRQVKGDQTVGYGRKGVLGRDTRIAVIPVGYADGLDRHLSCGVGEVWIGGQRVPIVGNICMDACMVDITDTDAQVGDEVEIFGKHILVTELSDKLGTIPYEILTSVSHRVKRIYFKD
;
A
#
# COMPACT_ATOMS: atom_id res chain seq x y z
N MET A 1 -16.65 21.10 30.81
CA MET A 1 -16.75 19.98 31.77
C MET A 1 -17.78 19.01 31.22
N PHE A 2 -17.37 18.17 30.27
CA PHE A 2 -18.18 17.08 29.72
C PHE A 2 -17.40 15.81 30.00
N ARG A 3 -18.05 14.87 30.70
CA ARG A 3 -17.42 13.65 31.21
C ARG A 3 -16.84 12.84 30.05
N VAL A 4 -15.58 12.48 30.20
CA VAL A 4 -14.93 11.39 29.47
C VAL A 4 -15.77 10.14 29.73
N ASN A 5 -16.39 9.58 28.69
CA ASN A 5 -17.07 8.30 28.84
C ASN A 5 -16.01 7.22 29.00
N GLU A 6 -16.18 6.49 30.10
CA GLU A 6 -15.32 5.44 30.63
C GLU A 6 -15.19 4.24 29.67
N THR A 7 -14.07 3.55 29.85
CA THR A 7 -13.55 2.34 29.22
C THR A 7 -14.62 1.26 28.99
N LYS A 8 -14.74 0.74 27.77
CA LYS A 8 -15.70 -0.31 27.44
C LYS A 8 -15.01 -1.68 27.47
N CYS A 9 -15.24 -2.44 28.53
CA CYS A 9 -14.84 -3.84 28.64
C CYS A 9 -15.61 -4.66 27.59
N MET A 10 -14.89 -5.46 26.80
CA MET A 10 -15.44 -6.27 25.70
C MET A 10 -15.74 -7.71 26.16
N PHE A 11 -14.86 -8.28 27.00
CA PHE A 11 -15.05 -9.61 27.62
C PHE A 11 -14.33 -9.71 28.97
N SER A 12 -14.94 -10.43 29.91
CA SER A 12 -14.31 -10.89 31.15
C SER A 12 -13.69 -12.28 31.01
N SER A 13 -12.77 -12.60 31.92
CA SER A 13 -12.14 -13.92 32.08
C SER A 13 -13.14 -15.09 32.11
N LYS A 14 -14.22 -14.93 32.90
CA LYS A 14 -15.29 -15.93 33.06
C LYS A 14 -16.15 -16.08 31.81
N GLU A 15 -16.38 -14.98 31.08
CA GLU A 15 -17.11 -15.02 29.81
C GLU A 15 -16.31 -15.77 28.77
N ILE A 16 -15.02 -15.49 28.61
CA ILE A 16 -14.18 -16.20 27.62
C ILE A 16 -14.14 -17.71 27.90
N LEU A 17 -13.96 -18.12 29.16
CA LEU A 17 -14.02 -19.54 29.53
C LEU A 17 -15.33 -20.21 29.13
N ARG A 18 -16.45 -19.55 29.44
CA ARG A 18 -17.78 -20.05 29.12
C ARG A 18 -18.06 -20.06 27.62
N ILE A 19 -17.60 -19.03 26.91
CA ILE A 19 -17.86 -18.86 25.48
C ILE A 19 -17.06 -19.87 24.68
N LEU A 20 -15.77 -20.05 24.99
CA LEU A 20 -14.86 -20.92 24.24
C LEU A 20 -14.93 -22.40 24.66
N ASP A 21 -15.63 -22.73 25.76
CA ASP A 21 -15.74 -24.09 26.32
C ASP A 21 -14.37 -24.80 26.40
N CYS A 22 -13.38 -24.09 26.94
CA CYS A 22 -11.98 -24.46 26.85
C CYS A 22 -11.38 -24.83 28.21
N LYS A 23 -10.28 -25.59 28.18
CA LYS A 23 -9.43 -25.75 29.37
C LYS A 23 -8.57 -24.49 29.50
N ALA A 24 -8.39 -24.01 30.72
CA ALA A 24 -7.47 -22.92 30.98
C ALA A 24 -6.55 -23.22 32.15
N CYS A 25 -5.33 -22.70 32.06
CA CYS A 25 -4.36 -22.73 33.14
C CYS A 25 -4.41 -21.39 33.88
N GLU A 26 -4.66 -21.43 35.20
CA GLU A 26 -4.62 -20.28 36.12
C GLU A 26 -5.26 -18.98 35.58
N VAL A 27 -6.59 -18.97 35.44
CA VAL A 27 -7.28 -17.77 34.95
C VAL A 27 -7.36 -16.71 36.04
N LYS A 28 -6.52 -15.67 35.91
CA LYS A 28 -6.65 -14.43 36.70
C LYS A 28 -7.76 -13.56 36.12
N ASP A 29 -8.34 -12.66 36.92
CA ASP A 29 -9.31 -11.70 36.39
C ASP A 29 -8.61 -10.67 35.49
N PHE A 30 -9.22 -10.40 34.34
CA PHE A 30 -8.75 -9.43 33.34
C PHE A 30 -9.92 -8.86 32.55
N GLU A 31 -9.68 -7.72 31.91
CA GLU A 31 -10.61 -7.06 31.00
C GLU A 31 -10.00 -7.00 29.60
N ILE A 32 -10.72 -7.55 28.61
CA ILE A 32 -10.32 -7.46 27.20
C ILE A 32 -10.98 -6.26 26.56
N THR A 33 -10.19 -5.41 25.91
CA THR A 33 -10.68 -4.31 25.07
C THR A 33 -10.22 -4.41 23.61
N GLU A 34 -9.36 -5.38 23.30
CA GLU A 34 -8.80 -5.60 21.97
C GLU A 34 -8.69 -7.11 21.68
N VAL A 35 -9.06 -7.54 20.47
CA VAL A 35 -8.83 -8.90 19.97
C VAL A 35 -7.89 -8.81 18.77
N SER A 36 -6.81 -9.59 18.77
CA SER A 36 -5.82 -9.59 17.70
C SER A 36 -5.44 -11.00 17.24
N VAL A 37 -5.09 -11.10 15.96
CA VAL A 37 -4.48 -12.27 15.31
C VAL A 37 -3.12 -11.95 14.69
N ASP A 38 -2.71 -10.67 14.69
CA ASP A 38 -1.43 -10.20 14.15
C ASP A 38 -0.60 -9.60 15.28
N SER A 39 0.57 -10.19 15.52
CA SER A 39 1.47 -9.76 16.59
C SER A 39 1.99 -8.32 16.41
N ARG A 40 1.84 -7.74 15.21
CA ARG A 40 2.29 -6.38 14.87
C ARG A 40 1.22 -5.32 15.09
N SER A 41 -0.06 -5.71 15.19
CA SER A 41 -1.18 -4.77 15.26
C SER A 41 -1.67 -4.50 16.68
N VAL A 42 -1.01 -5.06 17.70
CA VAL A 42 -1.40 -4.93 19.10
C VAL A 42 -1.14 -3.50 19.57
N ASN A 43 -2.20 -2.78 19.95
CA ASN A 43 -2.10 -1.40 20.42
C ASN A 43 -2.17 -1.29 21.95
N LYS A 44 -2.92 -2.17 22.61
CA LYS A 44 -3.09 -2.22 24.07
C LYS A 44 -2.75 -3.62 24.61
N PRO A 45 -1.45 -3.97 24.71
CA PRO A 45 -1.01 -5.32 25.06
C PRO A 45 -1.72 -5.90 26.29
N GLU A 46 -1.83 -5.12 27.36
CA GLU A 46 -2.40 -5.51 28.65
C GLU A 46 -3.88 -5.90 28.61
N SER A 47 -4.62 -5.44 27.60
CA SER A 47 -6.05 -5.72 27.42
C SER A 47 -6.36 -6.46 26.11
N THR A 48 -5.32 -7.05 25.49
CA THR A 48 -5.44 -7.81 24.26
C THR A 48 -5.66 -9.29 24.53
N LEU A 49 -6.62 -9.89 23.83
CA LEU A 49 -6.74 -11.33 23.66
C LEU A 49 -6.16 -11.72 22.30
N PHE A 50 -5.03 -12.45 22.32
CA PHE A 50 -4.34 -12.87 21.11
C PHE A 50 -4.73 -14.29 20.70
N PHE A 51 -5.19 -14.44 19.46
CA PHE A 51 -5.52 -15.74 18.86
C PHE A 51 -4.34 -16.22 18.01
N ALA A 52 -3.64 -17.26 18.49
CA ALA A 52 -2.48 -17.84 17.84
C ALA A 52 -2.88 -18.72 16.63
N LEU A 53 -3.29 -18.09 15.52
CA LEU A 53 -3.68 -18.80 14.31
C LEU A 53 -2.49 -19.51 13.65
N LYS A 54 -2.71 -20.73 13.17
CA LYS A 54 -1.75 -21.49 12.37
C LYS A 54 -2.10 -21.39 10.88
N GLY A 55 -1.21 -20.80 10.09
CA GLY A 55 -1.30 -20.69 8.64
C GLY A 55 -0.35 -21.66 7.91
N ILE A 56 -0.28 -21.55 6.58
CA ILE A 56 0.57 -22.41 5.73
C ILE A 56 2.06 -22.14 5.98
N ASN A 57 2.45 -20.87 6.18
CA ASN A 57 3.85 -20.42 6.30
C ASN A 57 4.20 -19.83 7.67
N HIS A 58 3.22 -19.66 8.56
CA HIS A 58 3.39 -18.96 9.83
C HIS A 58 2.56 -19.63 10.93
N ASP A 59 3.14 -19.79 12.12
CA ASP A 59 2.45 -20.29 13.29
C ASP A 59 2.36 -19.18 14.35
N GLY A 60 1.15 -18.73 14.66
CA GLY A 60 0.88 -17.68 15.64
C GLY A 60 1.44 -17.99 17.04
N HIS A 61 1.62 -19.28 17.35
CA HIS A 61 2.20 -19.73 18.61
C HIS A 61 3.65 -19.28 18.78
N ASP A 62 4.39 -19.12 17.68
CA ASP A 62 5.81 -18.73 17.70
C ASP A 62 6.01 -17.27 18.17
N TYR A 63 4.92 -16.48 18.25
CA TYR A 63 4.96 -15.08 18.69
C TYR A 63 4.51 -14.89 20.15
N VAL A 64 4.11 -15.95 20.86
CA VAL A 64 3.55 -15.87 22.22
C VAL A 64 4.56 -15.28 23.21
N GLU A 65 5.81 -15.75 23.21
CA GLU A 65 6.86 -15.24 24.11
C GLU A 65 7.13 -13.74 23.86
N LYS A 66 7.28 -13.35 22.59
CA LYS A 66 7.48 -11.95 22.19
C LYS A 66 6.29 -11.06 22.58
N LEU A 67 5.07 -11.53 22.40
CA LEU A 67 3.87 -10.78 22.78
C LEU A 67 3.73 -10.68 24.30
N TYR A 68 4.14 -11.72 25.03
CA TYR A 68 4.23 -11.67 26.47
C TYR A 68 5.25 -10.63 26.93
N GLU A 69 6.43 -10.54 26.31
CA GLU A 69 7.39 -9.46 26.58
C GLU A 69 6.81 -8.07 26.31
N GLN A 70 5.94 -7.93 25.30
CA GLN A 70 5.24 -6.69 24.97
C GLN A 70 4.10 -6.33 25.94
N GLY A 71 3.74 -7.21 26.87
CA GLY A 71 2.69 -6.97 27.86
C GLY A 71 1.37 -7.71 27.60
N VAL A 72 1.27 -8.53 26.54
CA VAL A 72 0.09 -9.37 26.32
C VAL A 72 0.05 -10.48 27.36
N ARG A 73 -1.12 -10.69 27.95
CA ARG A 73 -1.32 -11.69 29.01
C ARG A 73 -2.39 -12.71 28.69
N ASN A 74 -3.13 -12.59 27.58
CA ASN A 74 -4.26 -13.48 27.29
C ASN A 74 -4.08 -14.10 25.90
N PHE A 75 -3.96 -15.42 25.84
CA PHE A 75 -3.64 -16.15 24.63
C PHE A 75 -4.63 -17.31 24.40
N VAL A 76 -5.14 -17.42 23.17
CA VAL A 76 -5.91 -18.58 22.72
C VAL A 76 -5.01 -19.43 21.82
N VAL A 77 -4.76 -20.67 22.25
CA VAL A 77 -3.74 -21.57 21.68
C VAL A 77 -4.31 -22.98 21.48
N THR A 78 -3.73 -23.78 20.58
CA THR A 78 -4.12 -25.18 20.41
C THR A 78 -3.51 -26.11 21.45
N GLU A 79 -2.38 -25.74 22.02
CA GLU A 79 -1.62 -26.55 22.95
C GLU A 79 -0.82 -25.69 23.93
N LEU A 80 -0.53 -26.23 25.12
CA LEU A 80 0.45 -25.65 26.03
C LEU A 80 1.84 -26.19 25.66
N ARG A 81 2.60 -25.39 24.92
CA ARG A 81 4.00 -25.72 24.60
C ARG A 81 4.89 -25.54 25.84
N ALA A 82 6.02 -26.24 25.86
CA ALA A 82 6.93 -26.22 27.02
C ALA A 82 7.50 -24.83 27.33
N ASP A 83 7.69 -24.01 26.30
CA ASP A 83 8.09 -22.60 26.35
C ASP A 83 7.01 -21.67 26.93
N PHE A 84 5.76 -22.12 27.04
CA PHE A 84 4.69 -21.33 27.66
C PHE A 84 4.62 -21.51 29.18
N LEU A 85 5.10 -22.64 29.71
CA LEU A 85 5.05 -22.98 31.14
C LEU A 85 5.77 -21.95 32.05
N PRO A 86 6.90 -21.34 31.65
CA PRO A 86 7.57 -20.31 32.44
C PRO A 86 6.86 -18.94 32.43
N LEU A 87 5.85 -18.71 31.57
CA LEU A 87 5.21 -17.40 31.38
C LEU A 87 4.19 -17.09 32.49
N SER A 88 4.72 -16.77 33.67
CA SER A 88 3.92 -16.55 34.89
C SER A 88 2.90 -15.42 34.73
N GLY A 89 1.62 -15.69 35.05
CA GLY A 89 0.56 -14.68 34.97
C GLY A 89 0.01 -14.42 33.56
N ALA A 90 0.42 -15.21 32.56
CA ALA A 90 -0.31 -15.33 31.31
C ALA A 90 -1.48 -16.32 31.46
N ASN A 91 -2.63 -15.97 30.90
CA ASN A 91 -3.80 -16.81 30.77
C ASN A 91 -3.75 -17.52 29.40
N PHE A 92 -3.77 -18.85 29.42
CA PHE A 92 -3.82 -19.66 28.21
C PHE A 92 -5.17 -20.37 28.11
N PHE A 93 -5.93 -20.05 27.07
CA PHE A 93 -7.18 -20.71 26.69
C PHE A 93 -6.86 -21.77 25.64
N VAL A 94 -6.87 -23.04 26.07
CA VAL A 94 -6.49 -24.17 25.22
C VAL A 94 -7.73 -24.73 24.55
N VAL A 95 -7.77 -24.61 23.23
CA VAL A 95 -8.87 -25.02 22.36
C VAL A 95 -8.38 -26.04 21.34
N ASP A 96 -9.26 -26.89 20.80
CA ASP A 96 -8.83 -27.86 19.78
C ASP A 96 -8.36 -27.16 18.48
N GLU A 97 -9.04 -26.07 18.11
CA GLU A 97 -8.68 -25.24 16.97
C GLU A 97 -8.93 -23.75 17.27
N VAL A 98 -7.93 -22.89 17.00
CA VAL A 98 -7.98 -21.45 17.32
C VAL A 98 -8.96 -20.68 16.42
N LEU A 99 -9.08 -21.05 15.15
CA LEU A 99 -9.99 -20.37 14.21
C LEU A 99 -11.47 -20.58 14.59
N PRO A 100 -11.97 -21.80 14.83
CA PRO A 100 -13.31 -22.03 15.38
C PRO A 100 -13.55 -21.29 16.71
N ALA A 101 -12.56 -21.22 17.60
CA ALA A 101 -12.69 -20.47 18.85
C ALA A 101 -12.88 -18.96 18.61
N LEU A 102 -12.14 -18.36 17.67
CA LEU A 102 -12.32 -16.96 17.26
C LEU A 102 -13.72 -16.73 16.69
N GLN A 103 -14.20 -17.67 15.87
CA GLN A 103 -15.53 -17.63 15.27
C GLN A 103 -16.64 -17.76 16.32
N GLN A 104 -16.46 -18.62 17.32
CA GLN A 104 -17.36 -18.80 18.45
C GLN A 104 -17.46 -17.54 19.31
N LEU A 105 -16.32 -16.89 19.59
CA LEU A 105 -16.29 -15.62 20.31
C LEU A 105 -17.06 -14.54 19.56
N ALA A 106 -16.82 -14.40 18.25
CA ALA A 106 -17.53 -13.44 17.41
C ALA A 106 -19.03 -13.72 17.31
N ALA A 107 -19.44 -15.00 17.19
CA ALA A 107 -20.84 -15.40 17.17
C ALA A 107 -21.56 -15.09 18.48
N TRP A 108 -20.89 -15.31 19.62
CA TRP A 108 -21.43 -14.94 20.92
C TRP A 108 -21.55 -13.42 21.07
N TYR A 109 -20.49 -12.68 20.68
CA TYR A 109 -20.47 -11.22 20.75
C TYR A 109 -21.59 -10.60 19.92
N ARG A 110 -21.74 -11.03 18.66
CA ARG A 110 -22.86 -10.65 17.79
C ARG A 110 -24.22 -10.95 18.43
N GLY A 111 -24.35 -12.05 19.15
CA GLY A 111 -25.56 -12.42 19.89
C GLY A 111 -25.92 -11.49 21.04
N GLN A 112 -24.96 -10.74 21.59
CA GLN A 112 -25.22 -9.71 22.61
C GLN A 112 -25.64 -8.36 21.99
N MET A 113 -25.44 -8.18 20.68
CA MET A 113 -25.69 -6.92 19.99
C MET A 113 -27.14 -6.84 19.52
N LYS A 114 -27.75 -5.67 19.71
CA LYS A 114 -29.08 -5.34 19.17
C LYS A 114 -29.04 -4.81 17.73
N ALA A 115 -27.84 -4.59 17.19
CA ALA A 115 -27.66 -4.11 15.84
C ALA A 115 -28.32 -5.05 14.83
N GLU A 116 -29.09 -4.48 13.92
CA GLU A 116 -29.52 -5.18 12.72
C GLU A 116 -28.32 -5.33 11.77
N VAL A 117 -28.23 -6.44 11.05
CA VAL A 117 -27.11 -6.75 10.16
C VAL A 117 -27.56 -6.95 8.74
N VAL A 118 -26.91 -6.21 7.84
CA VAL A 118 -26.95 -6.41 6.40
C VAL A 118 -25.78 -7.31 6.00
N GLY A 119 -26.08 -8.54 5.64
CA GLY A 119 -25.10 -9.52 5.15
C GLY A 119 -24.97 -9.46 3.62
N ILE A 120 -23.77 -9.21 3.11
CA ILE A 120 -23.52 -9.06 1.65
C ILE A 120 -22.67 -10.23 1.16
N THR A 121 -23.14 -10.96 0.15
CA THR A 121 -22.30 -11.91 -0.57
C THR A 121 -22.53 -11.89 -2.08
N GLY A 122 -21.56 -12.45 -2.79
CA GLY A 122 -21.47 -12.49 -4.24
C GLY A 122 -20.03 -12.73 -4.67
N SER A 123 -19.82 -12.87 -5.97
CA SER A 123 -18.48 -13.02 -6.53
C SER A 123 -17.82 -11.65 -6.66
N ASN A 124 -18.55 -10.68 -7.23
CA ASN A 124 -18.09 -9.30 -7.43
C ASN A 124 -19.01 -8.30 -6.70
N GLY A 125 -18.57 -7.06 -6.51
CA GLY A 125 -19.41 -5.96 -6.02
C GLY A 125 -19.63 -5.88 -4.50
N LYS A 126 -19.24 -6.89 -3.70
CA LYS A 126 -19.44 -6.92 -2.23
C LYS A 126 -18.96 -5.65 -1.53
N THR A 127 -17.69 -5.29 -1.73
CA THR A 127 -17.07 -4.12 -1.10
C THR A 127 -17.69 -2.83 -1.62
N ILE A 128 -18.04 -2.76 -2.91
CA ILE A 128 -18.67 -1.58 -3.50
C ILE A 128 -20.05 -1.34 -2.88
N VAL A 129 -20.88 -2.39 -2.82
CA VAL A 129 -22.21 -2.31 -2.21
C VAL A 129 -22.10 -1.96 -0.72
N LYS A 130 -21.14 -2.53 0.02
CA LYS A 130 -20.92 -2.18 1.43
C LYS A 130 -20.64 -0.69 1.62
N GLU A 131 -19.67 -0.18 0.87
CA GLU A 131 -19.22 1.21 1.00
C GLU A 131 -20.28 2.19 0.50
N TRP A 132 -20.99 1.89 -0.58
CA TRP A 132 -22.10 2.71 -1.07
C TRP A 132 -23.30 2.66 -0.14
N LEU A 133 -23.63 1.50 0.42
CA LEU A 133 -24.68 1.41 1.41
C LEU A 133 -24.32 2.23 2.65
N TYR A 134 -23.05 2.21 3.07
CA TYR A 134 -22.60 3.10 4.14
C TYR A 134 -22.70 4.57 3.74
N GLN A 135 -22.29 4.97 2.54
CA GLN A 135 -22.45 6.36 2.07
C GLN A 135 -23.91 6.80 2.02
N LEU A 136 -24.81 5.90 1.62
CA LEU A 136 -26.25 6.16 1.55
C LEU A 136 -26.91 6.21 2.93
N LEU A 137 -26.24 5.71 3.97
CA LEU A 137 -26.74 5.66 5.34
C LEU A 137 -25.89 6.48 6.32
N SER A 138 -24.84 7.18 5.87
CA SER A 138 -23.86 7.80 6.76
C SER A 138 -24.44 8.88 7.67
N ASP A 139 -25.56 9.47 7.28
CA ASP A 139 -26.27 10.49 8.06
C ASP A 139 -27.14 9.88 9.17
N GLU A 140 -27.36 8.56 9.13
CA GLU A 140 -28.07 7.84 10.17
C GLU A 140 -27.10 7.53 11.32
N PRO A 141 -27.49 7.76 12.58
CA PRO A 141 -26.67 7.38 13.72
C PRO A 141 -26.56 5.85 13.83
N GLY A 142 -25.38 5.39 14.25
CA GLY A 142 -25.14 3.99 14.58
C GLY A 142 -24.96 3.07 13.37
N ILE A 143 -24.46 3.57 12.23
CA ILE A 143 -24.10 2.71 11.10
C ILE A 143 -22.65 2.24 11.23
N TYR A 144 -22.47 0.92 11.23
CA TYR A 144 -21.16 0.27 11.19
C TYR A 144 -20.96 -0.45 9.86
N ARG A 145 -19.72 -0.56 9.40
CA ARG A 145 -19.36 -1.43 8.28
C ARG A 145 -18.07 -2.17 8.57
N SER A 146 -17.94 -3.39 8.04
CA SER A 146 -16.69 -4.14 8.18
C SER A 146 -15.51 -3.34 7.59
N PRO A 147 -14.33 -3.31 8.24
CA PRO A 147 -13.18 -2.58 7.74
C PRO A 147 -12.58 -3.24 6.50
N ARG A 148 -12.10 -2.41 5.55
CA ARG A 148 -11.35 -2.85 4.35
C ARG A 148 -12.09 -3.95 3.59
N SER A 149 -11.45 -5.08 3.28
CA SER A 149 -12.07 -6.26 2.64
C SER A 149 -12.10 -7.46 3.58
N TYR A 150 -12.38 -7.24 4.86
CA TYR A 150 -12.41 -8.29 5.88
C TYR A 150 -13.67 -9.16 5.73
N ASN A 151 -13.62 -10.13 4.81
CA ASN A 151 -14.76 -10.97 4.43
C ASN A 151 -14.48 -12.48 4.50
N SER A 152 -13.28 -12.88 4.94
CA SER A 152 -12.85 -14.29 5.05
C SER A 152 -13.21 -14.93 6.40
N GLN A 153 -12.86 -16.21 6.56
CA GLN A 153 -13.01 -16.97 7.82
C GLN A 153 -12.37 -16.28 9.03
N VAL A 154 -11.31 -15.48 8.83
CA VAL A 154 -10.63 -14.68 9.86
C VAL A 154 -11.11 -13.23 9.86
N GLY A 155 -11.40 -12.65 8.68
CA GLY A 155 -11.79 -11.24 8.58
C GLY A 155 -13.18 -10.94 9.17
N VAL A 156 -14.16 -11.83 8.96
CA VAL A 156 -15.52 -11.67 9.50
C VAL A 156 -15.55 -11.61 11.02
N PRO A 157 -14.93 -12.54 11.79
CA PRO A 157 -14.97 -12.44 13.25
C PRO A 157 -14.34 -11.15 13.76
N LEU A 158 -13.23 -10.68 13.18
CA LEU A 158 -12.61 -9.39 13.53
C LEU A 158 -13.52 -8.20 13.22
N SER A 159 -14.28 -8.27 12.13
CA SER A 159 -15.26 -7.24 11.78
C SER A 159 -16.41 -7.17 12.78
N LEU A 160 -16.92 -8.34 13.22
CA LEU A 160 -18.00 -8.39 14.21
C LEU A 160 -17.54 -7.92 15.59
N LEU A 161 -16.32 -8.27 15.99
CA LEU A 161 -15.72 -7.83 17.25
C LEU A 161 -15.40 -6.32 17.26
N GLY A 162 -15.33 -5.67 16.09
CA GLY A 162 -15.17 -4.22 15.96
C GLY A 162 -16.47 -3.43 16.09
N MET A 163 -17.64 -4.08 16.17
CA MET A 163 -18.91 -3.41 16.39
C MET A 163 -19.01 -2.86 17.81
N ASP A 164 -19.79 -1.80 18.01
CA ASP A 164 -20.02 -1.22 19.33
C ASP A 164 -21.51 -1.20 19.69
N VAL A 165 -21.86 -1.17 20.99
CA VAL A 165 -23.28 -1.22 21.42
C VAL A 165 -24.18 -0.08 20.90
N SER A 166 -23.61 1.03 20.39
CA SER A 166 -24.36 2.12 19.75
C SER A 166 -24.65 1.85 18.27
N THR A 167 -24.06 0.79 17.70
CA THR A 167 -24.36 0.32 16.36
C THR A 167 -25.83 -0.12 16.29
N ARG A 168 -26.60 0.56 15.45
CA ARG A 168 -27.98 0.25 15.08
C ARG A 168 -28.04 -0.70 13.88
N LEU A 169 -27.21 -0.46 12.87
CA LEU A 169 -27.13 -1.25 11.65
C LEU A 169 -25.67 -1.52 11.29
N ALA A 170 -25.31 -2.79 11.09
CA ALA A 170 -23.98 -3.19 10.66
C ALA A 170 -23.99 -3.81 9.26
N ILE A 171 -23.07 -3.38 8.40
CA ILE A 171 -22.95 -3.84 7.02
C ILE A 171 -21.72 -4.75 6.93
N ILE A 172 -21.95 -6.06 6.80
CA ILE A 172 -20.91 -7.08 6.88
C ILE A 172 -20.86 -7.87 5.57
N GLU A 173 -19.69 -7.89 4.93
CA GLU A 173 -19.44 -8.70 3.74
C GLU A 173 -18.92 -10.11 4.08
N ALA A 174 -19.37 -11.10 3.32
CA ALA A 174 -18.98 -12.50 3.45
C ALA A 174 -18.46 -13.04 2.11
N GLY A 175 -17.23 -13.56 2.13
CA GLY A 175 -16.55 -14.20 1.02
C GLY A 175 -16.29 -15.68 1.30
N ILE A 176 -16.37 -16.50 0.25
CA ILE A 176 -16.06 -17.94 0.30
C ILE A 176 -15.14 -18.28 -0.87
N SER A 177 -14.25 -19.22 -0.63
CA SER A 177 -13.31 -19.80 -1.60
C SER A 177 -13.47 -21.32 -1.67
N LEU A 178 -14.04 -21.97 -0.66
CA LEU A 178 -14.27 -23.43 -0.58
C LEU A 178 -15.72 -23.77 -0.14
N PRO A 179 -16.24 -24.97 -0.47
CA PRO A 179 -17.49 -25.48 0.10
C PRO A 179 -17.44 -25.60 1.63
N GLY A 180 -18.59 -25.38 2.31
CA GLY A 180 -18.72 -25.48 3.77
C GLY A 180 -18.26 -24.25 4.57
N GLU A 181 -17.77 -23.21 3.91
CA GLU A 181 -17.31 -21.98 4.56
C GLU A 181 -18.44 -21.03 4.96
N MET A 182 -19.52 -20.95 4.17
CA MET A 182 -20.60 -19.98 4.39
C MET A 182 -21.41 -20.31 5.64
N GLY A 183 -21.54 -21.60 5.98
CA GLY A 183 -22.21 -22.02 7.23
C GLY A 183 -21.55 -21.42 8.47
N LYS A 184 -20.21 -21.37 8.50
CA LYS A 184 -19.42 -20.77 9.59
C LYS A 184 -19.62 -19.25 9.63
N LEU A 185 -19.57 -18.59 8.47
CA LEU A 185 -19.79 -17.15 8.38
C LEU A 185 -21.22 -16.77 8.80
N GLN A 186 -22.23 -17.51 8.35
CA GLN A 186 -23.62 -17.22 8.68
C GLN A 186 -23.90 -17.37 10.17
N ALA A 187 -23.36 -18.42 10.81
CA ALA A 187 -23.53 -18.65 12.24
C ALA A 187 -23.01 -17.48 13.10
N MET A 188 -22.01 -16.76 12.59
CA MET A 188 -21.48 -15.52 13.18
C MET A 188 -22.30 -14.30 12.78
N ILE A 189 -22.47 -14.03 11.48
CA ILE A 189 -23.04 -12.77 10.96
C ILE A 189 -24.50 -12.62 11.38
N ARG A 190 -25.29 -13.70 11.27
CA ARG A 190 -26.74 -13.73 11.52
C ARG A 190 -27.46 -12.51 10.92
N PRO A 191 -27.42 -12.36 9.58
CA PRO A 191 -27.99 -11.18 8.95
C PRO A 191 -29.51 -11.23 8.97
N GLU A 192 -30.14 -10.13 9.35
CA GLU A 192 -31.57 -9.91 9.19
C GLU A 192 -31.91 -9.55 7.74
N ILE A 193 -31.03 -8.81 7.07
CA ILE A 193 -31.18 -8.41 5.66
C ILE A 193 -30.04 -9.01 4.84
N GLY A 194 -30.37 -9.77 3.81
CA GLY A 194 -29.41 -10.37 2.89
C GLY A 194 -29.31 -9.60 1.58
N ILE A 195 -28.10 -9.31 1.10
CA ILE A 195 -27.85 -8.82 -0.26
C ILE A 195 -27.04 -9.85 -1.02
N PHE A 196 -27.60 -10.30 -2.14
CA PHE A 196 -26.89 -11.04 -3.16
C PHE A 196 -26.55 -10.11 -4.33
N THR A 197 -25.26 -9.94 -4.62
CA THR A 197 -24.80 -9.06 -5.71
C THR A 197 -24.82 -9.79 -7.06
N HIS A 198 -23.67 -10.32 -7.49
CA HIS A 198 -23.46 -11.00 -8.77
C HIS A 198 -22.79 -12.35 -8.60
N LEU A 199 -23.07 -13.30 -9.49
CA LEU A 199 -22.34 -14.56 -9.60
C LEU A 199 -21.37 -14.54 -10.78
N GLY A 200 -20.07 -14.59 -10.50
CA GLY A 200 -19.00 -14.66 -11.49
C GLY A 200 -18.00 -15.78 -11.17
N ASP A 201 -16.90 -15.80 -11.92
CA ASP A 201 -15.99 -16.95 -11.97
C ASP A 201 -15.01 -17.06 -10.80
N ALA A 202 -14.83 -16.01 -9.99
CA ALA A 202 -13.89 -16.01 -8.87
C ALA A 202 -14.06 -17.21 -7.92
N HIS A 203 -13.02 -18.02 -7.73
CA HIS A 203 -13.03 -19.28 -6.96
C HIS A 203 -13.95 -20.37 -7.51
N GLY A 204 -14.34 -20.30 -8.79
CA GLY A 204 -15.20 -21.30 -9.43
C GLY A 204 -14.54 -22.69 -9.52
N GLU A 205 -13.21 -22.74 -9.60
CA GLU A 205 -12.39 -23.95 -9.70
C GLU A 205 -12.52 -24.89 -8.52
N ASN A 206 -12.94 -24.38 -7.36
CA ASN A 206 -13.08 -25.16 -6.11
C ASN A 206 -14.50 -25.71 -5.89
N PHE A 207 -15.45 -25.47 -6.81
CA PHE A 207 -16.83 -25.95 -6.71
C PHE A 207 -17.14 -26.88 -7.89
N GLU A 208 -17.84 -27.98 -7.61
CA GLU A 208 -18.27 -28.98 -8.59
C GLU A 208 -19.21 -28.39 -9.65
N SER A 209 -19.98 -27.35 -9.29
CA SER A 209 -20.87 -26.67 -10.22
C SER A 209 -21.25 -25.26 -9.76
N ARG A 210 -21.73 -24.46 -10.71
CA ARG A 210 -22.36 -23.16 -10.46
C ARG A 210 -23.51 -23.24 -9.43
N GLN A 211 -24.27 -24.34 -9.45
CA GLN A 211 -25.38 -24.58 -8.52
C GLN A 211 -24.90 -24.90 -7.10
N GLN A 212 -23.78 -25.61 -6.95
CA GLN A 212 -23.16 -25.85 -5.64
C GLN A 212 -22.66 -24.54 -5.03
N LYS A 213 -21.98 -23.70 -5.82
CA LYS A 213 -21.54 -22.36 -5.40
C LYS A 213 -22.70 -21.46 -4.98
N LEU A 214 -23.81 -21.51 -5.71
CA LEU A 214 -25.05 -20.81 -5.34
C LEU A 214 -25.69 -21.35 -4.07
N ALA A 215 -25.72 -22.68 -3.90
CA ALA A 215 -26.26 -23.31 -2.69
C ALA A 215 -25.45 -22.91 -1.46
N GLU A 216 -24.12 -22.90 -1.57
CA GLU A 216 -23.22 -22.43 -0.51
C GLU A 216 -23.51 -20.95 -0.16
N LYS A 217 -23.63 -20.06 -1.15
CA LYS A 217 -23.96 -18.64 -0.92
C LYS A 217 -25.35 -18.44 -0.30
N ALA A 218 -26.33 -19.28 -0.67
CA ALA A 218 -27.68 -19.21 -0.12
C ALA A 218 -27.72 -19.43 1.40
N ILE A 219 -26.73 -20.15 1.96
CA ILE A 219 -26.63 -20.41 3.40
C ILE A 219 -26.62 -19.11 4.20
N LEU A 220 -25.95 -18.04 3.70
CA LEU A 220 -25.88 -16.74 4.38
C LEU A 220 -27.27 -16.19 4.72
N PHE A 221 -28.26 -16.46 3.87
CA PHE A 221 -29.57 -15.82 3.90
C PHE A 221 -30.65 -16.64 4.59
N ARG A 222 -30.33 -17.84 5.12
CA ARG A 222 -31.32 -18.79 5.63
C ARG A 222 -32.27 -18.23 6.69
N ASP A 223 -31.75 -17.32 7.53
CA ASP A 223 -32.44 -16.72 8.67
C ASP A 223 -32.84 -15.25 8.43
N CYS A 224 -32.58 -14.70 7.22
CA CYS A 224 -32.95 -13.32 6.90
C CYS A 224 -34.47 -13.13 6.93
N ARG A 225 -34.92 -11.94 7.33
CA ARG A 225 -36.32 -11.49 7.14
C ARG A 225 -36.57 -11.01 5.71
N CYS A 226 -35.51 -10.53 5.03
CA CYS A 226 -35.59 -10.05 3.66
C CYS A 226 -34.31 -10.40 2.88
N ILE A 227 -34.47 -10.82 1.63
CA ILE A 227 -33.37 -10.93 0.66
C ILE A 227 -33.55 -9.93 -0.48
N ILE A 228 -32.46 -9.28 -0.84
CA ILE A 228 -32.33 -8.30 -1.91
C ILE A 228 -31.41 -8.86 -2.99
N GLY A 229 -31.81 -8.70 -4.25
CA GLY A 229 -30.96 -8.97 -5.39
C GLY A 229 -31.65 -8.64 -6.71
N ARG A 230 -30.87 -8.72 -7.79
CA ARG A 230 -31.36 -8.54 -9.16
C ARG A 230 -32.15 -9.77 -9.62
N GLU A 231 -33.24 -9.53 -10.34
CA GLU A 231 -33.99 -10.57 -11.05
C GLU A 231 -33.06 -11.41 -11.94
N GLY A 232 -33.19 -12.74 -11.86
CA GLY A 232 -32.42 -13.68 -12.67
C GLY A 232 -32.26 -15.04 -11.99
N GLU A 233 -31.84 -16.04 -12.78
CA GLU A 233 -31.77 -17.46 -12.38
C GLU A 233 -30.97 -17.69 -11.08
N ALA A 234 -29.91 -16.92 -10.87
CA ALA A 234 -29.07 -17.02 -9.68
C ALA A 234 -29.83 -16.65 -8.40
N LEU A 235 -30.59 -15.55 -8.43
CA LEU A 235 -31.39 -15.13 -7.30
C LEU A 235 -32.62 -16.03 -7.12
N ASP A 236 -33.25 -16.46 -8.21
CA ASP A 236 -34.38 -17.40 -8.15
C ASP A 236 -33.96 -18.72 -7.49
N TYR A 237 -32.77 -19.22 -7.84
CA TYR A 237 -32.20 -20.40 -7.19
C TYR A 237 -31.97 -20.15 -5.70
N ILE A 238 -31.33 -19.04 -5.32
CA ILE A 238 -31.13 -18.71 -3.90
C ILE A 238 -32.47 -18.62 -3.17
N ALA A 239 -33.45 -17.89 -3.73
CA ALA A 239 -34.77 -17.68 -3.15
C ALA A 239 -35.61 -18.97 -3.05
N SER A 240 -35.33 -19.99 -3.88
CA SER A 240 -35.93 -21.33 -3.77
C SER A 240 -35.41 -22.15 -2.58
N ARG A 241 -34.23 -21.77 -2.03
CA ARG A 241 -33.59 -22.41 -0.88
C ARG A 241 -33.92 -21.74 0.45
N LEU A 242 -34.63 -20.61 0.43
CA LEU A 242 -35.00 -19.87 1.63
C LEU A 242 -36.39 -20.27 2.15
N ARG A 243 -36.68 -19.91 3.39
CA ARG A 243 -37.99 -20.16 3.99
C ARG A 243 -39.09 -19.38 3.25
N PRO A 244 -40.33 -19.91 3.15
CA PRO A 244 -41.41 -19.24 2.43
C PRO A 244 -41.80 -17.86 2.97
N ASP A 245 -41.54 -17.60 4.25
CA ASP A 245 -41.82 -16.34 4.95
C ASP A 245 -40.78 -15.23 4.73
N VAL A 246 -39.63 -15.54 4.12
CA VAL A 246 -38.60 -14.53 3.81
C VAL A 246 -39.14 -13.57 2.74
N LYS A 247 -39.19 -12.27 3.06
CA LYS A 247 -39.58 -11.24 2.09
C LYS A 247 -38.56 -11.20 0.96
N LYS A 248 -39.03 -11.25 -0.29
CA LYS A 248 -38.18 -11.20 -1.49
C LYS A 248 -38.29 -9.82 -2.09
N MET A 249 -37.23 -9.03 -1.96
CA MET A 249 -37.12 -7.71 -2.56
C MET A 249 -36.28 -7.81 -3.84
N ILE A 250 -36.92 -8.36 -4.86
CA ILE A 250 -36.30 -8.60 -6.17
C ILE A 250 -36.45 -7.34 -7.01
N TRP A 251 -35.34 -6.82 -7.52
CA TRP A 251 -35.37 -5.67 -8.42
C TRP A 251 -35.07 -6.08 -9.86
N GLY A 252 -35.84 -5.55 -10.81
CA GLY A 252 -35.76 -5.95 -12.23
C GLY A 252 -36.86 -5.31 -13.07
N SER A 253 -36.82 -5.50 -14.38
CA SER A 253 -37.86 -5.01 -15.31
C SER A 253 -38.97 -6.02 -15.56
N GLY A 254 -38.81 -7.27 -15.09
CA GLY A 254 -39.76 -8.34 -15.27
C GLY A 254 -41.01 -8.22 -14.39
N LYS A 255 -42.03 -9.04 -14.72
CA LYS A 255 -43.34 -9.00 -14.04
C LYS A 255 -43.28 -9.42 -12.57
N ASN A 256 -42.26 -10.20 -12.21
CA ASN A 256 -42.07 -10.77 -10.88
C ASN A 256 -41.20 -9.89 -9.96
N ALA A 257 -40.64 -8.79 -10.48
CA ALA A 257 -39.86 -7.86 -9.67
C ALA A 257 -40.76 -7.11 -8.67
N THR A 258 -40.43 -7.23 -7.38
CA THR A 258 -41.06 -6.48 -6.29
C THR A 258 -40.69 -4.99 -6.37
N VAL A 259 -39.46 -4.72 -6.78
CA VAL A 259 -38.96 -3.37 -7.09
C VAL A 259 -38.79 -3.28 -8.61
N ARG A 260 -39.80 -2.73 -9.29
CA ARG A 260 -39.75 -2.58 -10.74
C ARG A 260 -38.76 -1.50 -11.11
N VAL A 261 -37.78 -1.86 -11.93
CA VAL A 261 -36.82 -0.92 -12.51
C VAL A 261 -36.99 -0.86 -14.01
N GLU A 262 -37.09 0.34 -14.55
CA GLU A 262 -37.15 0.57 -15.98
C GLU A 262 -36.13 1.63 -16.35
N GLU A 263 -35.15 1.26 -17.18
CA GLU A 263 -34.18 2.21 -17.70
C GLU A 263 -34.89 3.17 -18.67
N LYS A 264 -34.86 4.46 -18.34
CA LYS A 264 -35.46 5.52 -19.17
C LYS A 264 -34.44 6.13 -20.14
N GLY A 265 -33.15 5.83 -19.94
CA GLY A 265 -32.03 6.21 -20.81
C GLY A 265 -30.70 6.34 -20.05
N SER A 266 -29.58 6.31 -20.78
CA SER A 266 -28.23 6.48 -20.26
C SER A 266 -27.46 7.56 -21.03
N THR A 267 -26.64 8.33 -20.33
CA THR A 267 -25.65 9.25 -20.92
C THR A 267 -24.23 8.71 -20.69
N ALA A 268 -23.19 9.46 -21.11
CA ALA A 268 -21.80 9.12 -20.80
C ALA A 268 -21.45 9.20 -19.29
N HIS A 269 -22.33 9.75 -18.44
CA HIS A 269 -22.04 10.02 -17.03
C HIS A 269 -23.12 9.55 -16.05
N GLU A 270 -24.35 9.28 -16.50
CA GLU A 270 -25.45 8.89 -15.61
C GLU A 270 -26.42 7.92 -16.30
N ARG A 271 -27.18 7.20 -15.48
CA ARG A 271 -28.25 6.30 -15.89
C ARG A 271 -29.55 6.67 -15.18
N LEU A 272 -30.63 6.89 -15.95
CA LEU A 272 -31.95 7.20 -15.43
C LEU A 272 -32.79 5.94 -15.31
N VAL A 273 -33.29 5.69 -14.11
CA VAL A 273 -34.00 4.46 -13.78
C VAL A 273 -35.29 4.81 -13.06
N ALA A 274 -36.44 4.50 -13.66
CA ALA A 274 -37.71 4.56 -12.96
C ALA A 274 -37.81 3.36 -12.00
N VAL A 275 -38.06 3.62 -10.73
CA VAL A 275 -38.18 2.65 -9.65
C VAL A 275 -39.60 2.68 -9.12
N GLY A 276 -40.29 1.54 -9.15
CA GLY A 276 -41.60 1.33 -8.54
C GLY A 276 -41.52 0.27 -7.45
N TYR A 277 -41.97 0.60 -6.25
CA TYR A 277 -42.03 -0.34 -5.12
C TYR A 277 -43.28 -0.04 -4.29
N GLU A 278 -44.14 -1.04 -4.09
CA GLU A 278 -45.43 -0.87 -3.37
C GLU A 278 -46.25 0.33 -3.91
N HIS A 279 -46.59 1.30 -3.06
CA HIS A 279 -47.35 2.51 -3.44
C HIS A 279 -46.45 3.68 -3.86
N VAL A 280 -45.14 3.48 -3.93
CA VAL A 280 -44.18 4.52 -4.28
C VAL A 280 -43.56 4.27 -5.64
N ALA A 281 -43.58 5.31 -6.48
CA ALA A 281 -42.92 5.33 -7.77
C ALA A 281 -42.10 6.61 -7.88
N PHE A 282 -40.85 6.45 -8.30
CA PHE A 282 -39.89 7.54 -8.36
C PHE A 282 -38.82 7.23 -9.39
N THR A 283 -37.99 8.21 -9.72
CA THR A 283 -36.89 8.04 -10.68
C THR A 283 -35.57 8.29 -9.98
N LEU A 284 -34.60 7.42 -10.22
CA LEU A 284 -33.22 7.56 -9.82
C LEU A 284 -32.40 8.11 -10.99
N SER A 285 -31.53 9.08 -10.69
CA SER A 285 -30.34 9.31 -11.51
C SER A 285 -29.16 8.66 -10.81
N ILE A 286 -28.63 7.59 -11.42
CA ILE A 286 -27.44 6.90 -10.93
C ILE A 286 -26.25 7.53 -11.62
N PRO A 287 -25.30 8.13 -10.89
CA PRO A 287 -24.21 8.92 -11.47
C PRO A 287 -23.12 8.07 -12.15
N PHE A 288 -23.46 6.87 -12.61
CA PHE A 288 -22.58 5.94 -13.30
C PHE A 288 -23.30 5.36 -14.52
N PRO A 289 -22.67 5.35 -15.71
CA PRO A 289 -23.30 4.81 -16.90
C PRO A 289 -23.20 3.28 -17.02
N ASP A 290 -22.24 2.67 -16.30
CA ASP A 290 -21.90 1.25 -16.46
C ASP A 290 -22.87 0.31 -15.72
N GLU A 291 -23.00 -0.89 -16.26
CA GLU A 291 -23.93 -1.92 -15.77
C GLU A 291 -23.61 -2.42 -14.36
N ALA A 292 -22.33 -2.52 -14.02
CA ALA A 292 -21.91 -3.03 -12.72
C ALA A 292 -22.24 -2.04 -11.60
N SER A 293 -22.03 -0.74 -11.83
CA SER A 293 -22.42 0.33 -10.92
C SER A 293 -23.93 0.43 -10.78
N PHE A 294 -24.69 0.28 -11.87
CA PHE A 294 -26.15 0.20 -11.80
C PHE A 294 -26.60 -0.93 -10.87
N GLU A 295 -26.05 -2.13 -11.05
CA GLU A 295 -26.38 -3.30 -10.23
C GLU A 295 -26.02 -3.12 -8.75
N ASN A 296 -24.82 -2.61 -8.46
CA ASN A 296 -24.38 -2.35 -7.10
C ASN A 296 -25.24 -1.26 -6.42
N CYS A 297 -25.63 -0.22 -7.15
CA CYS A 297 -26.48 0.85 -6.65
C CYS A 297 -27.88 0.36 -6.30
N MET A 298 -28.52 -0.39 -7.20
CA MET A 298 -29.88 -0.87 -6.97
C MET A 298 -29.96 -1.85 -5.79
N ASN A 299 -28.92 -2.65 -5.57
CA ASN A 299 -28.81 -3.48 -4.38
C ASN A 299 -28.81 -2.65 -3.08
N ALA A 300 -28.08 -1.53 -3.05
CA ALA A 300 -28.08 -0.64 -1.90
C ALA A 300 -29.43 0.10 -1.75
N VAL A 301 -30.02 0.60 -2.84
CA VAL A 301 -31.34 1.27 -2.84
C VAL A 301 -32.44 0.42 -2.24
N CYS A 302 -32.44 -0.88 -2.52
CA CYS A 302 -33.44 -1.78 -1.96
C CYS A 302 -33.37 -1.83 -0.43
N VAL A 303 -32.17 -1.71 0.17
CA VAL A 303 -32.03 -1.61 1.63
C VAL A 303 -32.68 -0.32 2.14
N LEU A 304 -32.48 0.80 1.46
CA LEU A 304 -33.07 2.07 1.88
C LEU A 304 -34.61 2.04 1.79
N LEU A 305 -35.16 1.45 0.73
CA LEU A 305 -36.60 1.25 0.60
C LEU A 305 -37.15 0.34 1.71
N LEU A 306 -36.37 -0.66 2.12
CA LEU A 306 -36.72 -1.57 3.21
C LEU A 306 -36.67 -0.88 4.59
N GLU A 307 -35.69 0.00 4.81
CA GLU A 307 -35.58 0.86 6.00
C GLU A 307 -36.67 1.95 6.05
N GLY A 308 -37.56 2.01 5.05
CA GLY A 308 -38.64 3.00 4.98
C GLY A 308 -38.17 4.41 4.68
N ILE A 309 -36.94 4.56 4.15
CA ILE A 309 -36.42 5.86 3.74
C ILE A 309 -37.25 6.34 2.56
N SER A 310 -37.73 7.59 2.63
CA SER A 310 -38.68 8.09 1.64
C SER A 310 -38.07 8.06 0.23
N PRO A 311 -38.87 7.81 -0.82
CA PRO A 311 -38.42 7.82 -2.21
C PRO A 311 -37.64 9.08 -2.59
N ALA A 312 -38.05 10.22 -2.02
CA ALA A 312 -37.38 11.49 -2.22
C ALA A 312 -35.95 11.47 -1.66
N PHE A 313 -35.75 11.01 -0.43
CA PHE A 313 -34.41 10.89 0.18
C PHE A 313 -33.54 9.84 -0.51
N ILE A 314 -34.12 8.75 -0.99
CA ILE A 314 -33.39 7.73 -1.75
C ILE A 314 -32.88 8.30 -3.06
N ALA A 315 -33.76 8.92 -3.85
CA ALA A 315 -33.39 9.55 -5.12
C ALA A 315 -32.30 10.60 -4.93
N GLU A 316 -32.43 11.40 -3.86
CA GLU A 316 -31.45 12.40 -3.49
C GLU A 316 -30.07 11.81 -3.14
N ARG A 317 -30.02 10.81 -2.25
CA ARG A 317 -28.76 10.21 -1.81
C ARG A 317 -28.08 9.42 -2.94
N VAL A 318 -28.85 8.73 -3.77
CA VAL A 318 -28.34 7.99 -4.95
C VAL A 318 -27.71 8.91 -5.98
N ALA A 319 -28.34 10.05 -6.28
CA ALA A 319 -27.78 11.03 -7.21
C ALA A 319 -26.43 11.59 -6.74
N ARG A 320 -26.15 11.51 -5.43
CA ARG A 320 -24.89 11.94 -4.80
C ARG A 320 -23.92 10.79 -4.57
N LEU A 321 -24.24 9.56 -4.96
CA LEU A 321 -23.32 8.43 -4.82
C LEU A 321 -22.01 8.72 -5.53
N GLN A 322 -20.94 8.32 -4.88
CA GLN A 322 -19.59 8.63 -5.30
C GLN A 322 -18.91 7.37 -5.87
N PRO A 323 -18.09 7.45 -6.93
CA PRO A 323 -17.22 6.35 -7.31
C PRO A 323 -16.38 5.99 -6.11
N LEU A 324 -16.28 4.70 -5.82
CA LEU A 324 -15.20 4.30 -4.93
C LEU A 324 -13.95 4.32 -5.79
N ALA A 325 -13.10 5.33 -5.61
CA ALA A 325 -11.69 5.11 -5.88
C ALA A 325 -11.32 3.92 -5.00
N MET A 326 -10.89 2.81 -5.60
CA MET A 326 -10.58 1.59 -4.85
C MET A 326 -9.29 1.74 -4.01
N ARG A 327 -8.95 2.96 -3.55
CA ARG A 327 -8.04 3.41 -2.46
C ARG A 327 -7.89 4.96 -2.49
N MET A 328 -7.54 5.60 -1.36
CA MET A 328 -6.93 6.95 -1.37
C MET A 328 -5.71 6.91 -2.27
N GLU A 329 -5.66 7.79 -3.26
CA GLU A 329 -4.64 7.73 -4.30
C GLU A 329 -3.78 8.98 -4.25
N ILE A 330 -2.57 8.84 -3.72
CA ILE A 330 -1.57 9.91 -3.78
C ILE A 330 -0.95 9.84 -5.18
N LYS A 331 -1.10 10.91 -5.95
CA LYS A 331 -0.56 11.03 -7.31
C LYS A 331 0.36 12.22 -7.44
N ASP A 332 1.29 12.09 -8.37
CA ASP A 332 2.01 13.24 -8.88
C ASP A 332 1.05 14.20 -9.58
N GLY A 333 1.02 15.40 -9.02
CA GLY A 333 0.44 16.55 -9.67
C GLY A 333 1.46 17.28 -10.52
N ILE A 334 0.98 18.25 -11.28
CA ILE A 334 1.80 19.22 -12.00
C ILE A 334 2.62 20.08 -11.03
N ASN A 335 3.72 20.67 -11.52
CA ASN A 335 4.46 21.72 -10.80
C ASN A 335 4.91 21.34 -9.37
N ARG A 336 5.26 20.06 -9.17
CA ARG A 336 5.67 19.49 -7.86
C ARG A 336 4.57 19.52 -6.80
N CYS A 337 3.33 19.58 -7.26
CA CYS A 337 2.19 19.33 -6.40
C CYS A 337 2.07 17.83 -6.13
N VAL A 338 1.72 17.49 -4.91
CA VAL A 338 1.29 16.13 -4.55
C VAL A 338 -0.21 16.17 -4.44
N LEU A 339 -0.90 15.35 -5.22
CA LEU A 339 -2.35 15.27 -5.19
C LEU A 339 -2.76 14.12 -4.30
N ILE A 340 -3.39 14.43 -3.17
CA ILE A 340 -4.07 13.43 -2.37
C ILE A 340 -5.50 13.41 -2.90
N ASN A 341 -5.79 12.39 -3.70
CA ASN A 341 -7.07 12.27 -4.36
C ASN A 341 -8.03 11.49 -3.48
N ASP A 342 -8.95 12.23 -2.87
CA ASP A 342 -10.05 11.71 -2.05
C ASP A 342 -11.36 12.42 -2.43
N TYR A 343 -11.55 12.65 -3.72
CA TYR A 343 -12.62 13.51 -4.26
C TYR A 343 -13.93 12.78 -4.54
N TYR A 344 -14.16 11.69 -3.81
CA TYR A 344 -15.33 10.85 -3.94
C TYR A 344 -16.00 10.52 -2.60
N ASN A 345 -15.78 11.31 -1.56
CA ASN A 345 -16.62 11.32 -0.35
C ASN A 345 -16.32 12.60 0.42
N SER A 346 -17.34 13.24 1.00
CA SER A 346 -17.18 14.48 1.76
C SER A 346 -18.03 14.44 3.03
N ASP A 347 -17.66 13.58 3.99
CA ASP A 347 -18.17 13.60 5.36
C ASP A 347 -17.06 14.05 6.33
N ALA A 348 -17.43 14.52 7.52
CA ALA A 348 -16.47 15.12 8.46
C ALA A 348 -15.44 14.12 9.00
N ALA A 349 -15.83 12.86 9.23
CA ALA A 349 -14.93 11.82 9.73
C ALA A 349 -13.91 11.39 8.67
N SER A 350 -14.35 11.23 7.41
CA SER A 350 -13.44 10.97 6.29
C SER A 350 -12.58 12.18 5.96
N PHE A 351 -13.08 13.41 6.14
CA PHE A 351 -12.27 14.61 5.96
C PHE A 351 -11.21 14.74 7.02
N GLN A 352 -11.51 14.40 8.27
CA GLN A 352 -10.49 14.40 9.32
C GLN A 352 -9.42 13.36 9.05
N LEU A 353 -9.77 12.17 8.55
CA LEU A 353 -8.80 11.17 8.13
C LEU A 353 -7.95 11.66 6.95
N ALA A 354 -8.57 12.27 5.94
CA ALA A 354 -7.87 12.84 4.79
C ALA A 354 -6.96 14.03 5.18
N LEU A 355 -7.39 14.85 6.14
CA LEU A 355 -6.58 15.91 6.73
C LEU A 355 -5.44 15.35 7.58
N ASN A 356 -5.62 14.21 8.26
CA ASN A 356 -4.53 13.54 8.95
C ASN A 356 -3.52 13.02 7.92
N THR A 357 -3.98 12.46 6.80
CA THR A 357 -3.09 12.08 5.69
C THR A 357 -2.38 13.27 5.08
N LEU A 358 -3.08 14.40 4.85
CA LEU A 358 -2.47 15.67 4.42
C LEU A 358 -1.50 16.23 5.47
N ALA A 359 -1.80 16.06 6.75
CA ALA A 359 -0.95 16.50 7.84
C ALA A 359 0.32 15.66 7.96
N MET A 360 0.22 14.36 7.63
CA MET A 360 1.33 13.41 7.51
C MET A 360 2.17 13.62 6.25
N GLN A 361 1.66 14.36 5.26
CA GLN A 361 2.48 14.79 4.13
C GLN A 361 3.38 15.96 4.53
N ASP A 362 4.51 16.04 3.82
CA ASP A 362 5.63 16.97 3.96
C ASP A 362 5.25 18.32 4.61
N ALA A 363 5.76 18.55 5.82
CA ALA A 363 5.39 19.67 6.68
C ALA A 363 5.90 21.03 6.16
N GLY A 364 6.86 21.04 5.23
CA GLY A 364 7.42 22.25 4.62
C GLY A 364 6.66 22.74 3.40
N ARG A 365 5.83 21.88 2.78
CA ARG A 365 5.02 22.27 1.63
C ARG A 365 3.78 23.00 2.07
N GLU A 366 3.41 23.98 1.26
CA GLU A 366 2.19 24.69 1.51
C GLU A 366 1.01 23.70 1.40
N LYS A 367 0.32 23.49 2.52
CA LYS A 367 -0.85 22.62 2.58
C LYS A 367 -2.01 23.34 1.94
N VAL A 368 -2.47 22.76 0.85
CA VAL A 368 -3.61 23.23 0.10
C VAL A 368 -4.73 22.23 0.24
N VAL A 369 -5.90 22.73 0.60
CA VAL A 369 -7.11 21.92 0.57
C VAL A 369 -8.03 22.53 -0.46
N ILE A 370 -8.36 21.74 -1.49
CA ILE A 370 -9.44 22.03 -2.41
C ILE A 370 -10.64 21.21 -1.92
N LEU A 371 -11.64 21.91 -1.37
CA LEU A 371 -12.82 21.31 -0.75
C LEU A 371 -14.08 21.80 -1.43
N SER A 372 -14.99 20.89 -1.74
CA SER A 372 -16.34 21.25 -2.16
C SER A 372 -17.27 21.48 -0.96
N ASP A 373 -18.44 22.07 -1.19
CA ASP A 373 -19.51 22.08 -0.16
C ASP A 373 -19.84 20.64 0.29
N PHE A 374 -20.07 20.48 1.59
CA PHE A 374 -20.63 19.25 2.18
C PHE A 374 -22.12 19.15 1.82
N VAL A 375 -22.58 17.93 1.57
CA VAL A 375 -23.95 17.69 1.11
C VAL A 375 -24.72 16.91 2.19
N ASP A 376 -25.79 17.51 2.72
CA ASP A 376 -26.64 17.05 3.85
C ASP A 376 -25.94 16.34 5.00
N THR A 377 -25.49 17.10 6.01
CA THR A 377 -24.75 16.52 7.14
C THR A 377 -25.59 16.32 8.41
N GLY A 378 -26.91 16.58 8.39
CA GLY A 378 -27.82 16.47 9.54
C GLY A 378 -27.51 17.38 10.76
N THR A 379 -26.33 18.00 10.77
CA THR A 379 -25.77 18.94 11.75
C THR A 379 -26.04 20.37 11.32
N GLY A 380 -26.16 21.30 12.29
CA GLY A 380 -26.35 22.71 11.97
C GLY A 380 -25.22 23.23 11.07
N GLU A 381 -25.55 23.73 9.87
CA GLU A 381 -24.58 24.16 8.85
C GLU A 381 -23.51 25.13 9.40
N ARG A 382 -23.92 26.00 10.32
CA ARG A 382 -23.03 26.94 11.01
C ARG A 382 -22.00 26.26 11.91
N GLU A 383 -22.38 25.17 12.58
CA GLU A 383 -21.53 24.42 13.50
C GLU A 383 -20.55 23.54 12.73
N LEU A 384 -21.02 22.86 11.68
CA LEU A 384 -20.18 22.07 10.78
C LEU A 384 -19.05 22.90 10.19
N TYR A 385 -19.35 24.03 9.53
CA TYR A 385 -18.30 24.81 8.88
C TYR A 385 -17.36 25.52 9.86
N ARG A 386 -17.80 25.72 11.12
CA ARG A 386 -16.90 26.14 12.21
C ARG A 386 -15.93 25.02 12.58
N GLU A 387 -16.41 23.79 12.65
CA GLU A 387 -15.58 22.62 12.93
C GLU A 387 -14.59 22.33 11.79
N VAL A 388 -15.05 22.37 10.53
CA VAL A 388 -14.19 22.24 9.34
C VAL A 388 -13.11 23.32 9.33
N ALA A 389 -13.48 24.58 9.60
CA ALA A 389 -12.51 25.67 9.70
C ALA A 389 -11.51 25.44 10.85
N LEU A 390 -11.94 24.86 11.97
CA LEU A 390 -11.06 24.50 13.07
C LEU A 390 -10.09 23.37 12.69
N LEU A 391 -10.57 22.34 11.99
CA LEU A 391 -9.76 21.21 11.51
C LEU A 391 -8.72 21.67 10.49
N LEU A 392 -9.10 22.52 9.53
CA LEU A 392 -8.17 23.14 8.58
C LEU A 392 -7.06 23.94 9.29
N ARG A 393 -7.42 24.69 10.33
CA ARG A 393 -6.43 25.42 11.14
C ARG A 393 -5.54 24.50 11.95
N LYS A 394 -6.11 23.46 12.58
CA LYS A 394 -5.34 22.45 13.33
C LYS A 394 -4.37 21.70 12.41
N ALA A 395 -4.78 21.41 11.17
CA ALA A 395 -3.96 20.82 10.13
C ALA A 395 -2.96 21.79 9.49
N LYS A 396 -2.96 23.08 9.92
CA LYS A 396 -2.11 24.17 9.43
C LYS A 396 -2.20 24.39 7.92
N VAL A 397 -3.42 24.35 7.38
CA VAL A 397 -3.68 24.63 5.96
C VAL A 397 -3.42 26.10 5.67
N SER A 398 -2.64 26.35 4.62
CA SER A 398 -2.08 27.65 4.27
C SER A 398 -2.80 28.29 3.08
N LEU A 399 -3.31 27.47 2.15
CA LEU A 399 -4.26 27.90 1.14
C LEU A 399 -5.49 26.99 1.16
N PHE A 400 -6.66 27.59 1.35
CA PHE A 400 -7.93 26.90 1.22
C PHE A 400 -8.66 27.38 -0.02
N ILE A 401 -9.05 26.43 -0.88
CA ILE A 401 -9.90 26.71 -2.04
C ILE A 401 -11.24 26.03 -1.81
N GLY A 402 -12.25 26.85 -1.50
CA GLY A 402 -13.62 26.38 -1.31
C GLY A 402 -14.44 26.52 -2.59
N ILE A 403 -15.02 25.41 -3.09
CA ILE A 403 -15.85 25.42 -4.30
C ILE A 403 -17.29 25.08 -3.93
N GLY A 404 -18.17 26.08 -4.05
CA GLY A 404 -19.58 25.96 -3.69
C GLY A 404 -20.16 27.21 -3.01
N GLU A 405 -21.48 27.33 -3.04
CA GLU A 405 -22.21 28.51 -2.52
C GLU A 405 -22.23 28.56 -0.98
N LYS A 406 -22.23 27.41 -0.30
CA LYS A 406 -22.30 27.35 1.18
C LYS A 406 -20.97 27.75 1.82
N LEU A 407 -19.85 27.18 1.39
CA LEU A 407 -18.51 27.60 1.78
C LEU A 407 -18.29 29.09 1.48
N SER A 408 -18.85 29.58 0.37
CA SER A 408 -18.80 31.00 0.00
C SER A 408 -19.66 31.91 0.90
N ARG A 409 -20.72 31.41 1.52
CA ARG A 409 -21.54 32.16 2.49
C ARG A 409 -20.87 32.23 3.86
N TYR A 410 -20.14 31.18 4.26
CA TYR A 410 -19.47 31.08 5.57
C TYR A 410 -17.98 31.42 5.55
N LYS A 411 -17.49 32.11 4.50
CA LYS A 411 -16.12 32.64 4.40
C LYS A 411 -15.59 33.27 5.69
N PRO A 412 -16.38 34.05 6.47
CA PRO A 412 -15.86 34.66 7.70
C PRO A 412 -15.36 33.67 8.77
N TYR A 413 -15.68 32.38 8.68
CA TYR A 413 -15.20 31.36 9.62
C TYR A 413 -13.85 30.76 9.23
N PHE A 414 -13.45 30.87 7.96
CA PHE A 414 -12.20 30.28 7.46
C PHE A 414 -11.06 31.29 7.57
N LEU A 415 -10.48 31.37 8.78
CA LEU A 415 -9.33 32.23 9.08
C LEU A 415 -8.02 31.46 8.85
N VAL A 416 -7.89 30.87 7.66
CA VAL A 416 -6.61 30.32 7.18
C VAL A 416 -5.91 31.37 6.31
N PRO A 417 -4.57 31.38 6.23
CA PRO A 417 -3.79 32.50 5.72
C PRO A 417 -4.20 33.00 4.32
N ARG A 418 -4.53 32.08 3.40
CA ARG A 418 -5.07 32.40 2.09
C ARG A 418 -6.34 31.59 1.83
N CYS A 419 -7.38 32.27 1.36
CA CYS A 419 -8.61 31.62 0.93
C CYS A 419 -9.04 32.12 -0.45
N ARG A 420 -9.47 31.20 -1.31
CA ARG A 420 -10.12 31.51 -2.59
C ARG A 420 -11.42 30.73 -2.68
N PHE A 421 -12.42 31.31 -3.34
CA PHE A 421 -13.72 30.68 -3.42
C PHE A 421 -14.33 30.84 -4.80
N TYR A 422 -14.87 29.73 -5.31
CA TYR A 422 -15.47 29.63 -6.63
C TYR A 422 -16.89 29.08 -6.52
N LYS A 423 -17.76 29.47 -7.46
CA LYS A 423 -19.14 29.01 -7.46
C LYS A 423 -19.23 27.52 -7.81
N ASP A 424 -18.43 27.08 -8.78
CA ASP A 424 -18.43 25.72 -9.32
C ASP A 424 -17.06 25.35 -9.96
N THR A 425 -16.91 24.08 -10.33
CA THR A 425 -15.66 23.52 -10.88
C THR A 425 -15.28 24.11 -12.24
N ASP A 426 -16.25 24.46 -13.09
CA ASP A 426 -15.96 25.02 -14.41
C ASP A 426 -15.45 26.48 -14.29
N SER A 427 -15.93 27.23 -13.29
CA SER A 427 -15.42 28.55 -12.95
C SER A 427 -13.99 28.48 -12.40
N PHE A 428 -13.68 27.46 -11.61
CA PHE A 428 -12.30 27.16 -11.19
C PHE A 428 -11.41 26.87 -12.40
N LEU A 429 -11.76 25.88 -13.24
CA LEU A 429 -10.90 25.45 -14.37
C LEU A 429 -10.65 26.55 -15.42
N ARG A 430 -11.56 27.53 -15.55
CA ARG A 430 -11.40 28.67 -16.47
C ARG A 430 -10.58 29.83 -15.90
N GLN A 431 -10.62 30.05 -14.59
CA GLN A 431 -10.02 31.21 -13.93
C GLN A 431 -8.70 30.88 -13.24
N GLU A 432 -8.54 29.63 -12.80
CA GLU A 432 -7.32 29.15 -12.18
C GLU A 432 -6.34 28.63 -13.22
N ASN A 433 -5.08 29.04 -13.07
CA ASN A 433 -4.00 28.62 -13.94
C ASN A 433 -3.16 27.56 -13.22
N ARG A 434 -2.81 26.50 -13.95
CA ARG A 434 -1.91 25.42 -13.55
C ARG A 434 -0.65 25.94 -12.86
N GLU A 435 -0.06 27.04 -13.34
CA GLU A 435 1.17 27.64 -12.81
C GLU A 435 1.07 28.16 -11.38
N GLN A 436 -0.14 28.44 -10.89
CA GLN A 436 -0.37 28.93 -9.52
C GLN A 436 -0.29 27.83 -8.47
N PHE A 437 -0.40 26.58 -8.90
CA PHE A 437 -0.22 25.41 -8.06
C PHE A 437 1.22 24.97 -8.22
N LYS A 438 2.01 25.14 -7.17
CA LYS A 438 3.42 24.81 -7.20
C LYS A 438 3.93 24.52 -5.80
N ASP A 439 4.71 23.45 -5.66
CA ASP A 439 5.37 23.07 -4.39
C ASP A 439 4.36 22.95 -3.22
N GLN A 440 3.19 22.36 -3.52
CA GLN A 440 2.04 22.29 -2.65
C GLN A 440 1.58 20.84 -2.45
N VAL A 441 1.14 20.49 -1.25
CA VAL A 441 0.38 19.25 -1.07
C VAL A 441 -1.08 19.60 -1.15
N ILE A 442 -1.72 19.10 -2.19
CA ILE A 442 -3.09 19.44 -2.54
C ILE A 442 -3.96 18.25 -2.20
N LEU A 443 -4.65 18.35 -1.07
CA LEU A 443 -5.78 17.45 -0.80
C LEU A 443 -6.95 17.91 -1.65
N ILE A 444 -7.34 17.07 -2.60
CA ILE A 444 -8.53 17.26 -3.40
C ILE A 444 -9.60 16.37 -2.80
N LYS A 445 -10.50 16.98 -2.01
CA LYS A 445 -11.63 16.29 -1.38
C LYS A 445 -12.92 16.97 -1.77
N GLY A 446 -13.92 16.20 -2.16
CA GLY A 446 -15.19 16.78 -2.57
C GLY A 446 -16.25 15.74 -2.82
N ALA A 447 -17.48 16.22 -2.88
CA ALA A 447 -18.61 15.44 -3.37
C ALA A 447 -18.59 15.45 -4.90
N ARG A 448 -18.80 14.28 -5.49
CA ARG A 448 -18.89 13.96 -6.92
C ARG A 448 -19.74 14.90 -7.74
N LYS A 449 -20.80 15.51 -7.18
CA LYS A 449 -21.58 16.52 -7.91
C LYS A 449 -20.72 17.68 -8.43
N PHE A 450 -19.55 17.91 -7.83
CA PHE A 450 -18.56 18.89 -8.25
C PHE A 450 -17.51 18.33 -9.23
N ARG A 451 -17.51 17.04 -9.54
CA ARG A 451 -16.68 16.38 -10.57
C ARG A 451 -15.19 16.71 -10.47
N PHE A 452 -14.64 16.57 -9.27
CA PHE A 452 -13.24 16.92 -8.98
C PHE A 452 -12.23 15.97 -9.63
N GLU A 453 -12.65 14.87 -10.27
CA GLU A 453 -11.82 14.09 -11.19
C GLU A 453 -11.28 14.91 -12.36
N TYR A 454 -11.98 15.97 -12.79
CA TYR A 454 -11.46 16.89 -13.81
C TYR A 454 -10.44 17.85 -13.22
N ILE A 455 -10.60 18.27 -11.96
CA ILE A 455 -9.56 19.02 -11.24
C ILE A 455 -8.34 18.14 -11.02
N ALA A 456 -8.55 16.88 -10.62
CA ALA A 456 -7.49 15.91 -10.48
C ALA A 456 -6.81 15.68 -11.83
N GLY A 457 -7.52 15.41 -12.93
CA GLY A 457 -6.95 15.29 -14.28
C GLY A 457 -6.23 16.56 -14.77
N PHE A 458 -6.78 17.74 -14.47
CA PHE A 458 -6.17 19.05 -14.74
C PHE A 458 -4.88 19.24 -13.94
N LEU A 459 -4.82 18.70 -12.73
CA LEU A 459 -3.65 18.74 -11.88
C LEU A 459 -2.75 17.49 -12.04
N GLN A 460 -3.20 16.40 -12.68
CA GLN A 460 -2.55 15.08 -12.77
C GLN A 460 -1.81 14.91 -14.09
N LYS A 461 -0.86 13.97 -14.11
CA LYS A 461 0.00 13.64 -15.26
C LYS A 461 -0.57 12.45 -16.09
N GLN A 462 -0.86 12.60 -17.40
CA GLN A 462 -1.22 11.51 -18.37
C GLN A 462 0.04 10.82 -18.99
N SER A 463 -0.06 9.61 -19.59
CA SER A 463 1.12 8.84 -20.09
C SER A 463 0.93 8.06 -21.42
N HIS A 464 0.84 8.76 -22.56
CA HIS A 464 1.55 8.34 -23.79
C HIS A 464 3.00 8.76 -23.60
N ALA A 465 3.73 7.99 -22.79
CA ALA A 465 5.02 8.43 -22.29
C ALA A 465 5.97 7.25 -22.23
N THR A 466 7.23 7.61 -22.33
CA THR A 466 8.36 6.77 -21.95
C THR A 466 8.27 6.46 -20.44
N VAL A 467 8.28 5.18 -20.09
CA VAL A 467 8.09 4.67 -18.72
C VAL A 467 9.18 3.68 -18.30
N LEU A 468 9.41 3.60 -16.99
CA LEU A 468 10.19 2.54 -16.36
C LEU A 468 9.24 1.68 -15.52
N GLU A 469 8.95 0.49 -16.00
CA GLU A 469 8.15 -0.50 -15.30
C GLU A 469 9.00 -1.24 -14.26
N VAL A 470 8.43 -1.50 -13.09
CA VAL A 470 9.07 -2.18 -11.95
C VAL A 470 8.19 -3.35 -11.50
N ASP A 471 8.70 -4.55 -11.70
CA ASP A 471 8.02 -5.83 -11.44
C ASP A 471 8.29 -6.29 -9.99
N PHE A 472 7.26 -6.23 -9.15
CA PHE A 472 7.38 -6.61 -7.73
C PHE A 472 7.48 -8.11 -7.52
N ASP A 473 6.93 -8.95 -8.40
CA ASP A 473 7.05 -10.39 -8.26
C ASP A 473 8.45 -10.86 -8.62
N ALA A 474 9.08 -10.26 -9.64
CA ALA A 474 10.51 -10.44 -9.93
C ALA A 474 11.41 -10.04 -8.76
N MET A 475 11.10 -8.92 -8.10
CA MET A 475 11.86 -8.47 -6.93
C MET A 475 11.74 -9.46 -5.76
N VAL A 476 10.53 -9.96 -5.50
CA VAL A 476 10.30 -10.98 -4.45
C VAL A 476 10.99 -12.29 -4.78
N HIS A 477 10.95 -12.72 -6.05
CA HIS A 477 11.68 -13.89 -6.54
C HIS A 477 13.18 -13.77 -6.21
N ASN A 478 13.81 -12.67 -6.64
CA ASN A 478 15.23 -12.43 -6.43
C ASN A 478 15.58 -12.39 -4.93
N LEU A 479 14.79 -11.69 -4.12
CA LEU A 479 14.97 -11.65 -2.66
C LEU A 479 14.99 -13.07 -2.05
N ASN A 480 14.06 -13.93 -2.47
CA ASN A 480 13.95 -15.29 -1.97
C ASN A 480 15.10 -16.20 -2.46
N TYR A 481 15.63 -15.97 -3.67
CA TYR A 481 16.86 -16.61 -4.12
C TYR A 481 18.02 -16.30 -3.17
N PHE A 482 18.29 -15.02 -2.86
CA PHE A 482 19.37 -14.66 -1.95
C PHE A 482 19.16 -15.20 -0.53
N ARG A 483 17.91 -15.23 -0.03
CA ARG A 483 17.59 -15.87 1.25
C ARG A 483 17.96 -17.35 1.29
N SER A 484 17.77 -18.06 0.18
CA SER A 484 18.07 -19.49 0.09
C SER A 484 19.57 -19.82 0.22
N LEU A 485 20.44 -18.86 -0.08
CA LEU A 485 21.90 -19.00 0.03
C LEU A 485 22.43 -18.76 1.45
N LEU A 486 21.58 -18.28 2.36
CA LEU A 486 21.99 -17.83 3.69
C LEU A 486 21.50 -18.79 4.78
N PRO A 487 22.23 -18.89 5.90
CA PRO A 487 21.71 -19.53 7.11
C PRO A 487 20.38 -18.88 7.54
N ARG A 488 19.43 -19.69 8.04
CA ARG A 488 18.05 -19.25 8.36
C ARG A 488 17.94 -18.02 9.29
N LYS A 489 18.95 -17.77 10.14
CA LYS A 489 18.96 -16.67 11.12
C LYS A 489 19.68 -15.41 10.62
N THR A 490 20.32 -15.45 9.46
CA THR A 490 21.05 -14.30 8.92
C THR A 490 20.08 -13.21 8.51
N MET A 491 20.29 -12.01 9.03
CA MET A 491 19.50 -10.83 8.66
C MET A 491 19.87 -10.34 7.27
N ILE A 492 18.91 -9.71 6.58
CA ILE A 492 19.16 -9.07 5.29
C ILE A 492 18.89 -7.57 5.45
N ALA A 493 19.93 -6.78 5.18
CA ALA A 493 19.82 -5.36 4.89
C ALA A 493 19.74 -5.18 3.37
N VAL A 494 18.75 -4.43 2.88
CA VAL A 494 18.65 -4.10 1.46
C VAL A 494 19.10 -2.66 1.20
N MET A 495 19.94 -2.49 0.19
CA MET A 495 20.37 -1.18 -0.27
C MET A 495 19.26 -0.53 -1.09
N VAL A 496 18.70 0.58 -0.59
CA VAL A 496 17.66 1.38 -1.25
C VAL A 496 18.26 2.75 -1.55
N LYS A 497 19.32 2.78 -2.37
CA LYS A 497 20.10 3.98 -2.70
C LYS A 497 19.83 4.43 -4.12
N ALA A 498 19.95 5.73 -4.39
CA ALA A 498 19.76 6.28 -5.73
C ALA A 498 18.41 5.85 -6.33
N PHE A 499 17.34 6.00 -5.53
CA PHE A 499 15.98 5.60 -5.89
C PHE A 499 15.86 4.11 -6.21
N SER A 500 16.45 3.22 -5.40
CA SER A 500 16.47 1.77 -5.68
C SER A 500 17.04 1.46 -7.08
N TYR A 501 18.18 2.08 -7.41
CA TYR A 501 18.77 2.00 -8.76
C TYR A 501 17.74 2.39 -9.85
N GLY A 502 17.09 3.54 -9.68
CA GLY A 502 16.12 4.09 -10.63
C GLY A 502 14.69 3.57 -10.54
N SER A 503 14.42 2.50 -9.78
CA SER A 503 13.09 1.87 -9.66
C SER A 503 12.10 2.63 -8.76
N GLY A 504 12.58 3.51 -7.89
CA GLY A 504 11.79 4.28 -6.92
C GLY A 504 11.80 3.68 -5.50
N ALA A 505 12.04 4.53 -4.49
CA ALA A 505 12.46 4.11 -3.16
C ALA A 505 11.30 3.68 -2.24
N GLY A 506 10.20 4.43 -2.20
CA GLY A 506 9.12 4.25 -1.22
C GLY A 506 8.30 2.98 -1.43
N GLU A 507 7.89 2.70 -2.67
CA GLU A 507 7.09 1.52 -3.01
C GLU A 507 7.91 0.23 -2.86
N VAL A 508 9.18 0.27 -3.30
CA VAL A 508 10.14 -0.83 -3.12
C VAL A 508 10.38 -1.10 -1.63
N ALA A 509 10.65 -0.06 -0.83
CA ALA A 509 10.83 -0.20 0.61
C ALA A 509 9.58 -0.80 1.29
N SER A 510 8.39 -0.40 0.86
CA SER A 510 7.13 -0.90 1.41
C SER A 510 6.93 -2.39 1.13
N LEU A 511 7.25 -2.82 -0.10
CA LEU A 511 7.28 -4.23 -0.46
C LEU A 511 8.29 -5.00 0.39
N LEU A 512 9.52 -4.52 0.50
CA LEU A 512 10.59 -5.20 1.23
C LEU A 512 10.27 -5.35 2.73
N GLN A 513 9.68 -4.31 3.34
CA GLN A 513 9.16 -4.39 4.70
C GLN A 513 8.06 -5.44 4.81
N TYR A 514 7.10 -5.47 3.87
CA TYR A 514 6.04 -6.47 3.85
C TYR A 514 6.60 -7.90 3.72
N GLN A 515 7.68 -8.07 2.95
CA GLN A 515 8.38 -9.34 2.77
C GLN A 515 9.30 -9.71 3.95
N GLY A 516 9.38 -8.90 5.00
CA GLY A 516 10.17 -9.20 6.20
C GLY A 516 11.67 -8.99 6.05
N VAL A 517 12.10 -8.01 5.25
CA VAL A 517 13.49 -7.53 5.26
C VAL A 517 13.80 -6.87 6.61
N ASN A 518 15.01 -7.09 7.15
CA ASN A 518 15.37 -6.67 8.51
C ASN A 518 15.81 -5.21 8.59
N TYR A 519 16.51 -4.73 7.55
CA TYR A 519 17.06 -3.38 7.49
C TYR A 519 16.93 -2.82 6.07
N LEU A 520 16.72 -1.51 5.96
CA LEU A 520 16.99 -0.78 4.72
C LEU A 520 18.21 0.12 4.92
N MET A 521 19.00 0.30 3.86
CA MET A 521 20.21 1.11 3.89
C MET A 521 20.18 2.15 2.77
N VAL A 522 20.16 3.42 3.14
CA VAL A 522 20.10 4.57 2.24
C VAL A 522 21.46 5.28 2.16
N ALA A 523 21.67 6.12 1.14
CA ALA A 523 22.92 6.85 0.97
C ALA A 523 22.98 8.04 1.92
N PHE A 524 21.93 8.85 1.96
CA PHE A 524 21.86 10.10 2.72
C PHE A 524 20.66 10.12 3.66
N ALA A 525 20.67 11.05 4.62
CA ALA A 525 19.60 11.20 5.60
C ALA A 525 18.24 11.41 4.92
N ASP A 526 18.22 12.27 3.90
CA ASP A 526 17.02 12.69 3.20
C ASP A 526 16.27 11.51 2.57
N GLU A 527 16.99 10.57 1.95
CA GLU A 527 16.40 9.33 1.43
C GLU A 527 15.73 8.52 2.56
N GLY A 528 16.34 8.46 3.76
CA GLY A 528 15.77 7.78 4.92
C GLY A 528 14.53 8.48 5.47
N VAL A 529 14.53 9.81 5.46
CA VAL A 529 13.37 10.64 5.84
C VAL A 529 12.21 10.39 4.87
N GLU A 530 12.47 10.34 3.57
CA GLU A 530 11.46 10.00 2.55
C GLU A 530 10.83 8.63 2.81
N LEU A 531 11.64 7.61 3.13
CA LEU A 531 11.12 6.28 3.48
C LEU A 531 10.27 6.30 4.75
N ARG A 532 10.65 7.07 5.77
CA ARG A 532 9.84 7.23 6.99
C ARG A 532 8.50 7.88 6.68
N ALA A 533 8.49 8.93 5.86
CA ALA A 533 7.27 9.59 5.39
C ALA A 533 6.36 8.63 4.60
N ALA A 534 6.94 7.66 3.89
CA ALA A 534 6.22 6.61 3.18
C ALA A 534 5.67 5.48 4.08
N GLY A 535 5.85 5.56 5.41
CA GLY A 535 5.30 4.59 6.37
C GLY A 535 6.20 3.37 6.64
N ILE A 536 7.49 3.45 6.30
CA ILE A 536 8.46 2.41 6.63
C ILE A 536 8.83 2.48 8.12
N THR A 537 8.66 1.36 8.82
CA THR A 537 8.88 1.21 10.27
C THR A 537 10.07 0.32 10.61
N ILE A 538 10.56 -0.51 9.67
CA ILE A 538 11.80 -1.28 9.89
C ILE A 538 13.02 -0.36 10.02
N PRO A 539 14.10 -0.78 10.72
CA PRO A 539 15.32 0.01 10.85
C PRO A 539 15.91 0.50 9.51
N ILE A 540 16.38 1.76 9.49
CA ILE A 540 16.97 2.40 8.31
C ILE A 540 18.35 2.93 8.69
N GLY A 541 19.39 2.42 8.03
CA GLY A 541 20.76 2.91 8.18
C GLY A 541 21.13 3.95 7.13
N VAL A 542 21.81 5.01 7.53
CA VAL A 542 22.31 6.08 6.63
C VAL A 542 23.80 5.92 6.43
N MET A 543 24.22 5.70 5.20
CA MET A 543 25.59 5.28 4.88
C MET A 543 26.55 6.46 4.64
N ASN A 544 26.06 7.68 4.54
CA ASN A 544 26.89 8.88 4.46
C ASN A 544 26.25 10.00 5.30
N PRO A 545 26.30 9.88 6.64
CA PRO A 545 25.75 10.90 7.53
C PRO A 545 26.61 12.16 7.54
N GLU A 546 25.95 13.31 7.49
CA GLU A 546 26.56 14.62 7.60
C GLU A 546 26.14 15.25 8.95
N PRO A 547 27.03 15.96 9.67
CA PRO A 547 26.70 16.60 10.94
C PRO A 547 25.46 17.50 10.88
N GLU A 548 25.26 18.17 9.75
CA GLU A 548 24.12 19.02 9.46
C GLU A 548 22.79 18.26 9.46
N ALA A 549 22.83 16.95 9.17
CA ALA A 549 21.67 16.08 9.10
C ALA A 549 21.37 15.31 10.39
N PHE A 550 22.19 15.46 11.44
CA PHE A 550 22.03 14.72 12.69
C PHE A 550 20.68 14.93 13.38
N ASP A 551 20.22 16.17 13.41
CA ASP A 551 18.93 16.51 14.01
C ASP A 551 17.78 15.77 13.27
N HIS A 552 17.84 15.70 11.95
CA HIS A 552 16.88 14.94 11.14
C HIS A 552 17.00 13.43 11.34
N MET A 553 18.22 12.89 11.42
CA MET A 553 18.38 11.45 11.68
C MET A 553 17.75 11.05 13.01
N ILE A 554 17.98 11.85 14.05
CA ILE A 554 17.40 11.67 15.38
C ILE A 554 15.87 11.74 15.32
N GLU A 555 15.33 12.79 14.71
CA GLU A 555 13.90 13.02 14.60
C GLU A 555 13.17 11.86 13.88
N PHE A 556 13.79 11.30 12.84
CA PHE A 556 13.22 10.26 12.00
C PHE A 556 13.69 8.84 12.35
N ASN A 557 14.38 8.65 13.49
CA ASN A 557 14.92 7.37 13.94
C ASN A 557 15.73 6.65 12.84
N LEU A 558 16.71 7.36 12.27
CA LEU A 558 17.66 6.87 11.29
C LEU A 558 19.00 6.56 11.97
N GLU A 559 19.60 5.42 11.66
CA GLU A 559 20.81 4.94 12.32
C GLU A 559 22.05 5.34 11.48
N PRO A 560 22.96 6.21 11.95
CA PRO A 560 24.07 6.69 11.12
C PRO A 560 25.23 5.70 11.00
N GLU A 561 25.84 5.65 9.82
CA GLU A 561 27.17 5.08 9.59
C GLU A 561 28.25 5.98 10.18
N ILE A 562 28.95 5.51 11.21
CA ILE A 562 30.09 6.22 11.80
C ILE A 562 31.37 5.75 11.13
N TYR A 563 31.98 6.63 10.35
CA TYR A 563 33.22 6.36 9.62
C TYR A 563 34.43 7.15 10.15
N SER A 564 34.27 8.02 11.16
CA SER A 564 35.36 8.73 11.85
C SER A 564 35.01 9.00 13.32
N LEU A 565 36.04 9.25 14.15
CA LEU A 565 35.85 9.58 15.57
C LEU A 565 35.23 10.96 15.76
N GLU A 566 35.61 11.93 14.93
CA GLU A 566 35.08 13.29 14.97
C GLU A 566 33.57 13.29 14.73
N LEU A 567 33.11 12.47 13.78
CA LEU A 567 31.70 12.29 13.47
C LEU A 567 30.96 11.63 14.65
N LEU A 568 31.54 10.60 15.26
CA LEU A 568 30.98 9.93 16.44
C LEU A 568 30.79 10.91 17.61
N GLU A 569 31.83 11.70 17.92
CA GLU A 569 31.79 12.69 18.97
C GLU A 569 30.77 13.79 18.68
N ALA A 570 30.71 14.26 17.42
CA ALA A 570 29.73 15.26 17.00
C ALA A 570 28.30 14.73 17.16
N PHE A 571 28.05 13.46 16.84
CA PHE A 571 26.73 12.85 16.97
C PHE A 571 26.33 12.64 18.44
N ASP A 572 27.26 12.18 19.30
CA ASP A 572 27.02 12.07 20.75
C ASP A 572 26.73 13.42 21.41
N ARG A 573 27.40 14.50 20.97
CA ARG A 573 27.07 15.87 21.39
C ARG A 573 25.67 16.29 20.95
N ALA A 574 25.29 15.98 19.71
CA ALA A 574 23.94 16.25 19.22
C ALA A 574 22.88 15.52 20.06
N LEU A 575 23.07 14.22 20.32
CA LEU A 575 22.17 13.44 21.17
C LEU A 575 22.07 13.99 22.60
N THR A 576 23.19 14.46 23.15
CA THR A 576 23.22 15.10 24.47
C THR A 576 22.36 16.36 24.52
N LYS A 577 22.43 17.20 23.49
CA LYS A 577 21.59 18.40 23.36
C LYS A 577 20.10 18.04 23.30
N HIS A 578 19.75 16.90 22.69
CA HIS A 578 18.37 16.40 22.59
C HIS A 578 17.92 15.55 23.77
N GLY A 579 18.80 15.26 24.73
CA GLY A 579 18.48 14.42 25.89
C GLY A 579 18.20 12.95 25.55
N ILE A 580 18.71 12.47 24.42
CA ILE A 580 18.49 11.10 23.94
C ILE A 580 19.59 10.18 24.46
N GLU A 581 19.21 8.95 24.80
CA GLU A 581 20.10 7.94 25.35
C GLU A 581 19.99 6.66 24.51
N LYS A 582 21.08 5.89 24.48
CA LYS A 582 21.18 4.59 23.80
C LYS A 582 20.79 4.60 22.31
N TYR A 583 21.20 5.64 21.59
CA TYR A 583 20.91 5.77 20.17
C TYR A 583 21.80 4.84 19.31
N PRO A 584 21.23 4.00 18.44
CA PRO A 584 21.97 3.04 17.64
C PRO A 584 22.81 3.70 16.54
N VAL A 585 24.08 3.31 16.43
CA VAL A 585 24.99 3.71 15.36
C VAL A 585 25.67 2.50 14.71
N HIS A 586 26.04 2.62 13.44
CA HIS A 586 26.69 1.56 12.67
C HIS A 586 28.15 1.94 12.41
N LEU A 587 29.08 1.25 13.05
CA LEU A 587 30.50 1.54 12.92
C LEU A 587 31.07 0.97 11.62
N LYS A 588 31.67 1.82 10.79
CA LYS A 588 32.37 1.38 9.59
C LYS A 588 33.85 1.26 9.84
N LEU A 589 34.40 0.12 9.45
CA LEU A 589 35.80 -0.22 9.59
C LEU A 589 36.47 -0.24 8.21
N ASN A 590 37.63 0.41 8.10
CA ASN A 590 38.45 0.33 6.89
C ASN A 590 39.28 -0.95 6.90
N THR A 591 38.95 -1.85 5.99
CA THR A 591 39.62 -3.16 5.83
C THR A 591 40.56 -3.20 4.63
N GLY A 592 40.74 -2.07 3.93
CA GLY A 592 41.61 -1.97 2.74
C GLY A 592 40.93 -1.38 1.51
N MET A 593 39.64 -1.04 1.56
CA MET A 593 39.01 -0.30 0.46
C MET A 593 39.51 1.16 0.40
N ASN A 594 40.00 1.71 1.53
CA ASN A 594 40.61 3.04 1.65
C ASN A 594 39.71 4.17 1.10
N ARG A 595 38.40 4.04 1.32
CA ARG A 595 37.41 5.05 0.95
C ARG A 595 36.86 5.80 2.16
N SER A 596 36.47 5.06 3.20
CA SER A 596 36.03 5.59 4.49
C SER A 596 35.94 4.47 5.53
N GLY A 597 35.90 4.84 6.81
CA GLY A 597 35.86 3.94 7.95
C GLY A 597 37.07 4.14 8.86
N LEU A 598 36.96 3.68 10.10
CA LEU A 598 38.05 3.72 11.06
C LEU A 598 39.13 2.73 10.68
N ASP A 599 40.38 3.18 10.73
CA ASP A 599 41.54 2.31 10.60
C ASP A 599 41.79 1.57 11.94
N PRO A 600 42.52 0.44 11.96
CA PRO A 600 42.85 -0.25 13.21
C PRO A 600 43.51 0.65 14.26
N GLU A 601 44.29 1.62 13.80
CA GLU A 601 45.00 2.59 14.64
C GLU A 601 44.04 3.54 15.39
N ASP A 602 42.79 3.69 14.93
CA ASP A 602 41.76 4.52 15.56
C ASP A 602 41.02 3.78 16.69
N LEU A 603 41.07 2.44 16.72
CA LEU A 603 40.33 1.62 17.69
C LEU A 603 40.66 1.96 19.15
N PRO A 604 41.92 2.19 19.55
CA PRO A 604 42.21 2.62 20.93
C PRO A 604 41.50 3.92 21.32
N ALA A 605 41.42 4.89 20.41
CA ALA A 605 40.75 6.16 20.67
C ALA A 605 39.22 6.01 20.67
N LEU A 606 38.66 5.16 19.79
CA LEU A 606 37.26 4.75 19.83
C LEU A 606 36.89 4.13 21.17
N LEU A 607 37.68 3.17 21.65
CA LEU A 607 37.41 2.48 22.92
C LEU A 607 37.52 3.44 24.10
N LYS A 608 38.49 4.35 24.08
CA LYS A 608 38.62 5.42 25.06
C LYS A 608 37.39 6.33 25.08
N PHE A 609 36.81 6.65 23.93
CA PHE A 609 35.58 7.44 23.85
C PHE A 609 34.45 6.79 24.67
N PHE A 610 34.31 5.46 24.66
CA PHE A 610 33.28 4.71 25.39
C PHE A 610 33.61 4.41 26.88
N GLU A 611 34.73 4.87 27.43
CA GLU A 611 35.05 4.67 28.87
C GLU A 611 34.10 5.41 29.82
N THR A 612 33.44 6.46 29.34
CA THR A 612 32.40 7.18 30.06
C THR A 612 31.03 6.90 29.43
N LYS A 613 29.95 7.13 30.19
CA LYS A 613 28.59 6.91 29.69
C LYS A 613 28.32 7.80 28.47
N ARG A 614 28.02 7.16 27.34
CA ARG A 614 27.66 7.81 26.07
C ARG A 614 26.18 7.69 25.75
N LYS A 615 25.71 8.59 24.89
CA LYS A 615 24.34 8.59 24.37
C LYS A 615 24.18 7.62 23.21
N VAL A 616 25.26 7.26 22.52
CA VAL A 616 25.27 6.28 21.43
C VAL A 616 25.48 4.83 21.93
N ILE A 617 24.96 3.86 21.20
CA ILE A 617 25.29 2.42 21.31
C ILE A 617 25.72 1.88 19.94
N ILE A 618 26.69 0.97 19.91
CA ILE A 618 27.16 0.39 18.64
C ILE A 618 26.19 -0.73 18.25
N ARG A 619 25.30 -0.46 17.30
CA ARG A 619 24.33 -1.44 16.81
C ARG A 619 24.96 -2.49 15.93
N SER A 620 25.79 -2.05 14.98
CA SER A 620 26.54 -2.94 14.11
C SER A 620 27.94 -2.45 13.81
N MET A 621 28.79 -3.35 13.34
CA MET A 621 30.08 -3.08 12.71
C MET A 621 30.08 -3.64 11.31
N PHE A 622 30.67 -2.93 10.35
CA PHE A 622 30.73 -3.40 8.98
C PHE A 622 31.90 -2.85 8.15
N SER A 623 32.16 -3.50 7.03
CA SER A 623 33.08 -3.01 5.99
C SER A 623 32.56 -3.33 4.59
N HIS A 624 33.26 -2.86 3.54
CA HIS A 624 32.94 -3.11 2.13
C HIS A 624 34.05 -3.90 1.44
N LEU A 625 33.68 -4.94 0.70
CA LEU A 625 34.59 -5.71 -0.15
C LEU A 625 34.85 -4.95 -1.45
N ALA A 626 36.11 -4.90 -1.87
CA ALA A 626 36.55 -4.10 -3.02
C ALA A 626 36.41 -4.83 -4.37
N GLY A 627 36.53 -6.16 -4.39
CA GLY A 627 36.57 -6.95 -5.63
C GLY A 627 35.83 -8.28 -5.54
N SER A 628 34.81 -8.38 -4.69
CA SER A 628 34.05 -9.61 -4.44
C SER A 628 33.31 -10.16 -5.67
N ASP A 629 33.16 -9.37 -6.72
CA ASP A 629 32.52 -9.69 -8.00
C ASP A 629 33.48 -10.32 -9.01
N GLU A 630 34.79 -10.25 -8.78
CA GLU A 630 35.80 -10.77 -9.71
C GLU A 630 36.70 -11.82 -9.05
N ALA A 631 36.83 -13.00 -9.69
CA ALA A 631 37.62 -14.10 -9.15
C ALA A 631 39.12 -13.79 -8.96
N ARG A 632 39.68 -12.87 -9.77
CA ARG A 632 41.08 -12.44 -9.65
C ARG A 632 41.39 -11.69 -8.34
N HIS A 633 40.36 -11.28 -7.59
CA HIS A 633 40.49 -10.50 -6.35
C HIS A 633 40.10 -11.29 -5.09
N ASP A 634 39.98 -12.61 -5.19
CA ASP A 634 39.54 -13.46 -4.08
C ASP A 634 40.50 -13.44 -2.89
N GLU A 635 41.81 -13.46 -3.13
CA GLU A 635 42.83 -13.36 -2.06
C GLU A 635 42.70 -12.04 -1.28
N TYR A 636 42.51 -10.93 -2.00
CA TYR A 636 42.30 -9.63 -1.38
C TYR A 636 40.98 -9.55 -0.62
N THR A 637 39.92 -10.15 -1.16
CA THR A 637 38.61 -10.24 -0.50
C THR A 637 38.71 -11.00 0.83
N LEU A 638 39.42 -12.12 0.86
CA LEU A 638 39.68 -12.88 2.09
C LEU A 638 40.55 -12.10 3.08
N PHE A 639 41.55 -11.36 2.60
CA PHE A 639 42.33 -10.44 3.43
C PHE A 639 41.43 -9.40 4.14
N GLN A 640 40.51 -8.75 3.41
CA GLN A 640 39.57 -7.80 3.99
C GLN A 640 38.66 -8.45 5.06
N ILE A 641 38.17 -9.67 4.79
CA ILE A 641 37.31 -10.42 5.73
C ILE A 641 38.09 -10.75 7.01
N ASN A 642 39.34 -11.21 6.91
CA ASN A 642 40.16 -11.54 8.08
C ASN A 642 40.46 -10.30 8.93
N ARG A 643 40.84 -9.18 8.29
CA ARG A 643 41.05 -7.90 9.00
C ARG A 643 39.78 -7.43 9.71
N PHE A 644 38.61 -7.59 9.07
CA PHE A 644 37.32 -7.28 9.68
C PHE A 644 37.05 -8.14 10.93
N ILE A 645 37.35 -9.44 10.88
CA ILE A 645 37.20 -10.35 12.02
C ILE A 645 38.07 -9.89 13.19
N GLU A 646 39.33 -9.52 12.95
CA GLU A 646 40.26 -9.06 13.99
C GLU A 646 39.78 -7.78 14.66
N MET A 647 39.46 -6.75 13.87
CA MET A 647 39.00 -5.45 14.38
C MET A 647 37.68 -5.59 15.16
N THR A 648 36.70 -6.33 14.63
CA THR A 648 35.40 -6.51 15.31
C THR A 648 35.53 -7.31 16.60
N LYS A 649 36.47 -8.27 16.68
CA LYS A 649 36.77 -9.01 17.91
C LYS A 649 37.33 -8.09 19.00
N GLU A 650 38.24 -7.18 18.64
CA GLU A 650 38.80 -6.21 19.58
C GLU A 650 37.73 -5.28 20.15
N VAL A 651 36.87 -4.71 19.29
CA VAL A 651 35.79 -3.81 19.72
C VAL A 651 34.76 -4.57 20.57
N GLN A 652 34.28 -5.73 20.12
CA GLN A 652 33.27 -6.53 20.85
C GLN A 652 33.73 -6.92 22.25
N ALA A 653 35.03 -7.18 22.47
CA ALA A 653 35.58 -7.57 23.76
C ALA A 653 35.39 -6.50 24.86
N ARG A 654 35.05 -5.26 24.49
CA ARG A 654 34.79 -4.15 25.43
C ARG A 654 33.32 -3.91 25.75
N PHE A 655 32.39 -4.61 25.10
CA PHE A 655 30.96 -4.46 25.29
C PHE A 655 30.33 -5.78 25.74
N ASP A 656 29.40 -5.70 26.70
CA ASP A 656 28.70 -6.84 27.31
C ASP A 656 27.44 -7.28 26.53
N TYR A 657 27.13 -6.59 25.43
CA TYR A 657 26.03 -6.90 24.53
C TYR A 657 26.55 -7.28 23.14
N PRO A 658 25.84 -8.13 22.39
CA PRO A 658 26.23 -8.51 21.04
C PRO A 658 26.08 -7.35 20.05
N ILE A 659 27.11 -7.13 19.22
CA ILE A 659 27.13 -6.14 18.15
C ILE A 659 27.02 -6.87 16.81
N ILE A 660 26.05 -6.47 15.97
CA ILE A 660 25.79 -7.12 14.67
C ILE A 660 27.00 -6.94 13.74
N ARG A 661 27.44 -7.99 13.05
CA ARG A 661 28.53 -7.90 12.06
C ARG A 661 28.04 -8.23 10.65
N HIS A 662 28.50 -7.44 9.67
CA HIS A 662 28.16 -7.66 8.27
C HIS A 662 29.21 -7.13 7.29
N ILE A 663 29.53 -7.89 6.24
CA ILE A 663 30.52 -7.46 5.23
C ILE A 663 30.11 -7.78 3.78
N LEU A 664 29.30 -8.82 3.57
CA LEU A 664 28.94 -9.29 2.22
C LEU A 664 27.94 -8.34 1.53
N ASN A 665 28.32 -7.90 0.33
CA ASN A 665 27.43 -7.33 -0.70
C ASN A 665 26.81 -8.47 -1.56
N SER A 666 26.00 -8.16 -2.58
CA SER A 666 25.35 -9.16 -3.45
C SER A 666 26.30 -10.25 -3.97
N ALA A 667 27.44 -9.85 -4.55
CA ALA A 667 28.45 -10.80 -5.05
C ALA A 667 29.10 -11.60 -3.91
N GLY A 668 29.37 -10.96 -2.78
CA GLY A 668 29.83 -11.63 -1.56
C GLY A 668 28.86 -12.70 -1.07
N ILE A 669 27.54 -12.48 -1.14
CA ILE A 669 26.53 -13.48 -0.76
C ILE A 669 26.62 -14.71 -1.67
N GLU A 670 26.74 -14.50 -2.99
CA GLU A 670 26.80 -15.59 -3.97
C GLU A 670 28.12 -16.40 -3.89
N ARG A 671 29.25 -15.72 -3.63
CA ARG A 671 30.58 -16.32 -3.75
C ARG A 671 31.25 -16.67 -2.41
N PHE A 672 30.85 -15.99 -1.33
CA PHE A 672 31.49 -16.06 0.00
C PHE A 672 30.46 -16.21 1.13
N GLY A 673 29.29 -16.81 0.86
CA GLY A 673 28.15 -16.91 1.79
C GLY A 673 28.48 -17.55 3.16
N GLN A 674 29.55 -18.33 3.27
CA GLN A 674 30.06 -18.85 4.55
C GLN A 674 30.52 -17.75 5.53
N TYR A 675 30.74 -16.52 5.04
CA TYR A 675 31.10 -15.34 5.83
C TYR A 675 29.92 -14.36 5.98
N ALA A 676 28.68 -14.85 5.97
CA ALA A 676 27.49 -14.02 6.13
C ALA A 676 27.36 -13.35 7.51
N PHE A 677 28.07 -13.85 8.53
CA PHE A 677 27.99 -13.38 9.92
C PHE A 677 26.53 -13.22 10.39
N ASP A 678 26.16 -12.06 10.96
CA ASP A 678 24.84 -11.81 11.55
C ASP A 678 23.88 -11.17 10.53
N MET A 679 24.41 -10.42 9.56
CA MET A 679 23.64 -9.72 8.54
C MET A 679 24.41 -9.63 7.21
N VAL A 680 23.70 -9.57 6.08
CA VAL A 680 24.28 -9.28 4.76
C VAL A 680 23.64 -8.05 4.13
N ARG A 681 24.30 -7.44 3.14
CA ARG A 681 23.80 -6.27 2.41
C ARG A 681 23.49 -6.61 0.96
N LEU A 682 22.22 -6.80 0.63
CA LEU A 682 21.76 -7.07 -0.73
C LEU A 682 21.53 -5.74 -1.48
N GLY A 683 22.17 -5.58 -2.64
CA GLY A 683 22.01 -4.42 -3.52
C GLY A 683 21.54 -4.85 -4.90
N ILE A 684 22.41 -4.72 -5.91
CA ILE A 684 22.06 -4.94 -7.32
C ILE A 684 21.51 -6.32 -7.65
N GLY A 685 21.81 -7.35 -6.85
CA GLY A 685 21.25 -8.69 -7.00
C GLY A 685 19.73 -8.71 -6.88
N LEU A 686 19.16 -7.82 -6.07
CA LEU A 686 17.71 -7.66 -5.98
C LEU A 686 17.08 -7.28 -7.33
N HIS A 687 17.81 -6.56 -8.18
CA HIS A 687 17.35 -6.03 -9.47
C HIS A 687 17.58 -6.98 -10.65
N GLY A 688 18.02 -8.20 -10.40
CA GLY A 688 18.18 -9.22 -11.43
C GLY A 688 19.61 -9.42 -11.93
N ILE A 689 20.62 -8.87 -11.24
CA ILE A 689 22.01 -8.89 -11.72
C ILE A 689 22.87 -9.78 -10.80
N SER A 690 23.37 -10.88 -11.34
CA SER A 690 24.17 -11.88 -10.63
C SER A 690 25.65 -11.78 -10.99
N ALA A 691 26.54 -11.97 -10.00
CA ALA A 691 27.99 -12.08 -10.24
C ALA A 691 28.40 -13.48 -10.73
N VAL A 692 27.54 -14.48 -10.58
CA VAL A 692 27.82 -15.90 -10.92
C VAL A 692 26.91 -16.44 -12.02
N GLY A 693 26.08 -15.59 -12.63
CA GLY A 693 25.12 -15.99 -13.67
C GLY A 693 23.92 -16.78 -13.14
N ALA A 694 23.48 -16.49 -11.90
CA ALA A 694 22.29 -17.07 -11.30
C ALA A 694 21.01 -16.67 -12.06
N PRO A 695 19.94 -17.50 -12.02
CA PRO A 695 18.69 -17.27 -12.76
C PRO A 695 17.80 -16.21 -12.08
N LEU A 696 18.34 -15.00 -11.90
CA LEU A 696 17.60 -13.87 -11.37
C LEU A 696 16.71 -13.25 -12.45
N TRP A 697 15.60 -12.64 -12.03
CA TRP A 697 14.64 -12.00 -12.95
C TRP A 697 14.93 -10.50 -13.06
N PRO A 698 14.93 -9.93 -14.28
CA PRO A 698 15.01 -8.48 -14.45
C PRO A 698 13.81 -7.80 -13.77
N VAL A 699 14.10 -6.87 -12.86
CA VAL A 699 13.06 -6.14 -12.12
C VAL A 699 12.54 -4.93 -12.88
N SER A 700 13.41 -4.28 -13.65
CA SER A 700 13.09 -3.02 -14.33
C SER A 700 13.02 -3.21 -15.84
N SER A 701 11.96 -2.68 -16.47
CA SER A 701 11.82 -2.62 -17.93
C SER A 701 11.60 -1.19 -18.40
N PHE A 702 12.52 -0.66 -19.21
CA PHE A 702 12.44 0.69 -19.76
C PHE A 702 11.76 0.64 -21.13
N LYS A 703 10.56 1.21 -21.22
CA LYS A 703 9.67 1.07 -22.36
C LYS A 703 9.23 2.42 -22.91
N THR A 704 8.96 2.43 -24.20
CA THR A 704 8.40 3.56 -24.94
C THR A 704 7.50 3.04 -26.06
N TYR A 705 7.18 3.87 -27.04
CA TYR A 705 6.32 3.52 -28.16
C TYR A 705 6.82 4.12 -29.47
N ILE A 706 6.37 3.58 -30.60
CA ILE A 706 6.60 4.18 -31.91
C ILE A 706 5.74 5.43 -32.06
N ALA A 707 6.34 6.61 -32.07
CA ALA A 707 5.63 7.89 -32.24
C ALA A 707 5.34 8.22 -33.71
N ALA A 708 6.21 7.80 -34.63
CA ALA A 708 6.01 8.00 -36.06
C ALA A 708 6.78 6.95 -36.87
N VAL A 709 6.32 6.66 -38.09
CA VAL A 709 7.03 5.84 -39.07
C VAL A 709 7.23 6.64 -40.35
N ARG A 710 8.43 6.58 -40.92
CA ARG A 710 8.78 7.23 -42.19
C ARG A 710 9.34 6.22 -43.19
N GLN A 711 8.92 6.37 -44.44
CA GLN A 711 9.57 5.72 -45.57
C GLN A 711 10.75 6.58 -46.03
N VAL A 712 11.95 6.02 -46.04
CA VAL A 712 13.20 6.72 -46.38
C VAL A 712 13.88 5.96 -47.50
N LYS A 713 14.22 6.66 -48.60
CA LYS A 713 14.88 6.03 -49.75
C LYS A 713 16.34 5.69 -49.43
N GLY A 714 16.88 4.67 -50.09
CA GLY A 714 18.27 4.22 -49.86
C GLY A 714 19.36 5.26 -50.13
N ASP A 715 19.08 6.31 -50.91
CA ASP A 715 19.99 7.42 -51.16
C ASP A 715 19.89 8.57 -50.14
N GLN A 716 18.96 8.46 -49.17
CA GLN A 716 18.74 9.43 -48.11
C GLN A 716 19.44 9.03 -46.80
N THR A 717 19.44 9.95 -45.82
CA THR A 717 20.12 9.76 -44.53
C THR A 717 19.24 10.15 -43.36
N VAL A 718 19.46 9.53 -42.19
CA VAL A 718 18.66 9.71 -40.97
C VAL A 718 19.45 10.42 -39.86
N GLY A 719 18.78 11.37 -39.18
CA GLY A 719 19.27 12.00 -37.95
C GLY A 719 20.39 13.03 -38.10
N TYR A 720 20.85 13.55 -36.96
CA TYR A 720 21.88 14.59 -36.91
C TYR A 720 23.20 14.15 -37.52
N GLY A 721 23.86 15.08 -38.23
CA GLY A 721 25.13 14.83 -38.91
C GLY A 721 25.03 13.82 -40.04
N ARG A 722 23.81 13.45 -40.48
CA ARG A 722 23.54 12.46 -41.54
C ARG A 722 24.21 11.11 -41.27
N LYS A 723 24.33 10.73 -40.00
CA LYS A 723 25.05 9.52 -39.57
C LYS A 723 24.29 8.21 -39.82
N GLY A 724 22.96 8.26 -39.97
CA GLY A 724 22.18 7.11 -40.42
C GLY A 724 22.22 6.98 -41.93
N VAL A 725 23.34 6.49 -42.48
CA VAL A 725 23.47 6.24 -43.94
C VAL A 725 22.74 4.95 -44.28
N LEU A 726 21.88 5.01 -45.29
CA LEU A 726 21.08 3.87 -45.73
C LEU A 726 21.68 3.25 -47.01
N GLY A 727 21.38 1.98 -47.25
CA GLY A 727 21.79 1.25 -48.46
C GLY A 727 20.63 0.67 -49.28
N ARG A 728 19.40 0.81 -48.78
CA ARG A 728 18.16 0.37 -49.40
C ARG A 728 17.01 1.24 -48.93
N ASP A 729 15.86 1.13 -49.60
CA ASP A 729 14.63 1.75 -49.12
C ASP A 729 14.24 1.11 -47.78
N THR A 730 13.98 1.97 -46.80
CA THR A 730 13.93 1.60 -45.38
C THR A 730 12.74 2.24 -44.69
N ARG A 731 12.13 1.50 -43.75
CA ARG A 731 11.12 2.03 -42.82
C ARG A 731 11.78 2.43 -41.51
N ILE A 732 11.78 3.73 -41.21
CA ILE A 732 12.37 4.27 -39.98
C ILE A 732 11.28 4.63 -39.00
N ALA A 733 11.29 4.01 -37.83
CA ALA A 733 10.44 4.41 -36.71
C ALA A 733 11.16 5.48 -35.87
N VAL A 734 10.39 6.45 -35.35
CA VAL A 734 10.85 7.46 -34.39
C VAL A 734 10.23 7.12 -33.05
N ILE A 735 11.06 6.94 -32.02
CA ILE A 735 10.64 6.70 -30.64
C ILE A 735 10.99 7.92 -29.78
N PRO A 736 10.12 8.35 -28.84
CA PRO A 736 10.31 9.55 -28.03
C PRO A 736 11.20 9.27 -26.80
N VAL A 737 12.39 8.74 -27.06
CA VAL A 737 13.44 8.47 -26.06
C VAL A 737 14.77 8.92 -26.61
N GLY A 738 15.48 9.74 -25.84
CA GLY A 738 16.83 10.18 -26.16
C GLY A 738 17.76 10.18 -24.95
N TYR A 739 18.93 10.79 -25.11
CA TYR A 739 19.93 10.79 -24.05
C TYR A 739 19.51 11.56 -22.80
N ALA A 740 18.57 12.50 -22.90
CA ALA A 740 18.05 13.17 -21.72
C ALA A 740 17.04 12.31 -20.92
N ASP A 741 16.55 11.20 -21.50
CA ASP A 741 15.74 10.17 -20.81
C ASP A 741 16.62 9.12 -20.11
N GLY A 742 17.92 9.08 -20.42
CA GLY A 742 18.86 8.09 -19.88
C GLY A 742 19.39 7.09 -20.92
N LEU A 743 19.00 7.20 -22.19
CA LEU A 743 19.53 6.35 -23.26
C LEU A 743 20.91 6.84 -23.72
N ASP A 744 21.98 6.12 -23.38
CA ASP A 744 23.35 6.57 -23.66
C ASP A 744 23.58 6.79 -25.17
N ARG A 745 24.16 7.94 -25.50
CA ARG A 745 24.36 8.36 -26.89
C ARG A 745 25.35 7.46 -27.64
N HIS A 746 26.25 6.76 -26.98
CA HIS A 746 27.18 5.82 -27.61
C HIS A 746 26.50 4.56 -28.15
N LEU A 747 25.22 4.33 -27.82
CA LEU A 747 24.37 3.31 -28.46
C LEU A 747 23.92 3.69 -29.89
N SER A 748 24.31 4.87 -30.38
CA SER A 748 23.99 5.35 -31.72
C SER A 748 24.58 4.47 -32.84
N CYS A 749 24.11 4.69 -34.07
CA CYS A 749 24.72 4.16 -35.29
C CYS A 749 24.90 2.63 -35.33
N GLY A 750 23.91 1.89 -34.84
CA GLY A 750 23.88 0.42 -34.88
C GLY A 750 24.58 -0.28 -33.72
N VAL A 751 25.15 0.47 -32.77
CA VAL A 751 25.73 -0.13 -31.55
C VAL A 751 24.61 -0.69 -30.65
N GLY A 752 23.56 0.10 -30.43
CA GLY A 752 22.38 -0.30 -29.67
C GLY A 752 21.26 -0.86 -30.53
N GLU A 753 20.35 -1.55 -29.87
CA GLU A 753 19.14 -2.15 -30.44
C GLU A 753 17.98 -2.02 -29.44
N VAL A 754 16.76 -2.14 -29.94
CA VAL A 754 15.52 -2.15 -29.15
C VAL A 754 14.70 -3.39 -29.51
N TRP A 755 13.77 -3.79 -28.65
CA TRP A 755 12.88 -4.93 -28.91
C TRP A 755 11.49 -4.46 -29.30
N ILE A 756 11.01 -4.91 -30.47
CA ILE A 756 9.71 -4.53 -31.05
C ILE A 756 9.10 -5.76 -31.72
N GLY A 757 7.84 -6.08 -31.39
CA GLY A 757 7.07 -7.10 -32.11
C GLY A 757 7.72 -8.49 -32.15
N GLY A 758 8.48 -8.87 -31.12
CA GLY A 758 9.15 -10.17 -31.05
C GLY A 758 10.53 -10.22 -31.73
N GLN A 759 11.10 -9.07 -32.11
CA GLN A 759 12.38 -8.99 -32.82
C GLN A 759 13.28 -7.87 -32.26
N ARG A 760 14.60 -8.05 -32.37
CA ARG A 760 15.59 -7.01 -32.09
C ARG A 760 15.77 -6.11 -33.31
N VAL A 761 15.74 -4.81 -33.09
CA VAL A 761 15.69 -3.77 -34.13
C VAL A 761 16.82 -2.76 -33.86
N PRO A 762 17.71 -2.48 -34.83
CA PRO A 762 18.88 -1.63 -34.58
C PRO A 762 18.53 -0.15 -34.51
N ILE A 763 19.26 0.58 -33.65
CA ILE A 763 19.24 2.05 -33.60
C ILE A 763 20.00 2.62 -34.79
N VAL A 764 19.38 3.54 -35.55
CA VAL A 764 19.95 4.15 -36.75
C VAL A 764 20.25 5.63 -36.57
N GLY A 765 21.45 6.02 -36.98
CA GLY A 765 21.94 7.39 -36.83
C GLY A 765 22.22 7.75 -35.37
N ASN A 766 22.29 9.06 -35.10
CA ASN A 766 22.57 9.55 -33.75
C ASN A 766 21.31 9.59 -32.90
N ILE A 767 21.41 9.07 -31.68
CA ILE A 767 20.45 9.32 -30.60
C ILE A 767 20.41 10.83 -30.33
N CYS A 768 19.20 11.40 -30.36
CA CYS A 768 18.96 12.82 -30.11
C CYS A 768 18.65 13.04 -28.62
N MET A 769 18.38 14.29 -28.24
CA MET A 769 18.05 14.64 -26.86
C MET A 769 16.79 13.95 -26.35
N ASP A 770 15.73 13.94 -27.17
CA ASP A 770 14.39 13.46 -26.79
C ASP A 770 13.81 12.40 -27.75
N ALA A 771 14.61 11.95 -28.72
CA ALA A 771 14.16 10.97 -29.70
C ALA A 771 15.30 10.11 -30.25
N CYS A 772 14.93 8.92 -30.69
CA CYS A 772 15.80 7.96 -31.33
C CYS A 772 15.10 7.38 -32.56
N MET A 773 15.88 6.93 -33.54
CA MET A 773 15.38 6.33 -34.76
C MET A 773 15.81 4.88 -34.84
N VAL A 774 14.93 3.99 -35.27
CA VAL A 774 15.18 2.55 -35.39
C VAL A 774 14.71 2.02 -36.74
N ASP A 775 15.43 1.06 -37.31
CA ASP A 775 15.12 0.48 -38.63
C ASP A 775 14.15 -0.69 -38.52
N ILE A 776 12.88 -0.44 -38.82
CA ILE A 776 11.79 -1.43 -38.79
C ILE A 776 11.46 -1.99 -40.18
N THR A 777 12.41 -1.99 -41.13
CA THR A 777 12.15 -2.39 -42.52
C THR A 777 11.63 -3.82 -42.63
N ASP A 778 12.25 -4.75 -41.91
CA ASP A 778 11.95 -6.18 -41.98
C ASP A 778 10.95 -6.62 -40.88
N THR A 779 10.18 -5.68 -40.31
CA THR A 779 9.19 -5.94 -39.26
C THR A 779 7.80 -5.42 -39.64
N ASP A 780 6.76 -5.96 -39.02
CA ASP A 780 5.37 -5.48 -39.21
C ASP A 780 5.00 -4.32 -38.28
N ALA A 781 5.98 -3.70 -37.60
CA ALA A 781 5.74 -2.71 -36.56
C ALA A 781 5.05 -1.42 -37.06
N GLN A 782 4.16 -0.86 -36.25
CA GLN A 782 3.31 0.29 -36.57
C GLN A 782 3.38 1.38 -35.50
N VAL A 783 2.88 2.58 -35.84
CA VAL A 783 2.76 3.68 -34.87
C VAL A 783 1.88 3.25 -33.70
N GLY A 784 2.37 3.48 -32.48
CA GLY A 784 1.73 3.08 -31.24
C GLY A 784 2.24 1.76 -30.65
N ASP A 785 2.99 0.96 -31.41
CA ASP A 785 3.55 -0.29 -30.89
C ASP A 785 4.55 -0.01 -29.76
N GLU A 786 4.54 -0.88 -28.76
CA GLU A 786 5.46 -0.84 -27.62
C GLU A 786 6.89 -1.16 -28.07
N VAL A 787 7.84 -0.44 -27.49
CA VAL A 787 9.27 -0.59 -27.71
C VAL A 787 9.95 -0.78 -26.37
N GLU A 788 10.58 -1.92 -26.16
CA GLU A 788 11.42 -2.18 -24.98
C GLU A 788 12.87 -1.78 -25.28
N ILE A 789 13.41 -0.85 -24.50
CA ILE A 789 14.81 -0.40 -24.57
C ILE A 789 15.71 -1.37 -23.81
N PHE A 790 15.31 -1.72 -22.58
CA PHE A 790 15.88 -2.81 -21.80
C PHE A 790 14.80 -3.42 -20.90
N GLY A 791 14.99 -4.67 -20.51
CA GLY A 791 14.02 -5.43 -19.72
C GLY A 791 14.29 -6.92 -19.82
N LYS A 792 13.23 -7.69 -20.11
CA LYS A 792 13.30 -9.17 -20.20
C LYS A 792 13.98 -9.65 -21.48
N HIS A 793 13.91 -8.86 -22.57
CA HIS A 793 14.42 -9.25 -23.89
C HIS A 793 15.78 -8.64 -24.21
N ILE A 794 16.07 -7.47 -23.66
CA ILE A 794 17.37 -6.81 -23.74
C ILE A 794 17.85 -6.54 -22.31
N LEU A 795 18.79 -7.35 -21.83
CA LEU A 795 19.25 -7.25 -20.45
C LEU A 795 20.11 -5.98 -20.25
N VAL A 796 20.03 -5.42 -19.05
CA VAL A 796 20.85 -4.26 -18.65
C VAL A 796 22.35 -4.55 -18.80
N THR A 797 22.78 -5.78 -18.49
CA THR A 797 24.18 -6.21 -18.62
C THR A 797 24.67 -6.17 -20.06
N GLU A 798 23.82 -6.49 -21.05
CA GLU A 798 24.18 -6.39 -22.47
C GLU A 798 24.45 -4.95 -22.87
N LEU A 799 23.66 -4.00 -22.34
CA LEU A 799 23.87 -2.57 -22.61
C LEU A 799 25.15 -2.06 -21.95
N SER A 800 25.42 -2.44 -20.70
CA SER A 800 26.65 -2.02 -20.02
C SER A 800 27.90 -2.58 -20.72
N ASP A 801 27.86 -3.81 -21.22
CA ASP A 801 28.96 -4.42 -21.96
C ASP A 801 29.24 -3.69 -23.27
N LYS A 802 28.20 -3.35 -24.04
CA LYS A 802 28.32 -2.57 -25.28
C LYS A 802 28.90 -1.16 -25.04
N LEU A 803 28.62 -0.59 -23.87
CA LEU A 803 29.08 0.73 -23.47
C LEU A 803 30.45 0.72 -22.75
N GLY A 804 30.96 -0.46 -22.37
CA GLY A 804 32.18 -0.58 -21.58
C GLY A 804 32.04 -0.01 -20.16
N THR A 805 30.84 -0.15 -19.56
CA THR A 805 30.52 0.34 -18.21
C THR A 805 29.91 -0.77 -17.33
N ILE A 806 29.31 -0.42 -16.19
CA ILE A 806 28.66 -1.31 -15.24
C ILE A 806 27.12 -1.18 -15.27
N PRO A 807 26.37 -2.24 -14.95
CA PRO A 807 24.90 -2.20 -14.93
C PRO A 807 24.29 -1.12 -14.02
N TYR A 808 25.00 -0.72 -12.95
CA TYR A 808 24.59 0.37 -12.08
C TYR A 808 24.40 1.68 -12.85
N GLU A 809 25.29 2.00 -13.79
CA GLU A 809 25.20 3.25 -14.56
C GLU A 809 23.97 3.25 -15.48
N ILE A 810 23.62 2.10 -16.06
CA ILE A 810 22.44 1.98 -16.93
C ILE A 810 21.13 2.13 -16.12
N LEU A 811 21.03 1.47 -14.97
CA LEU A 811 19.84 1.56 -14.12
C LEU A 811 19.66 2.97 -13.53
N THR A 812 20.77 3.62 -13.15
CA THR A 812 20.74 4.96 -12.56
C THR A 812 20.70 6.09 -13.59
N SER A 813 20.99 5.82 -14.87
CA SER A 813 20.91 6.83 -15.93
C SER A 813 19.47 7.17 -16.33
N VAL A 814 18.50 6.28 -16.08
CA VAL A 814 17.09 6.53 -16.41
C VAL A 814 16.59 7.76 -15.67
N SER A 815 16.42 8.83 -16.41
CA SER A 815 16.15 10.16 -15.87
C SER A 815 14.82 10.19 -15.10
N HIS A 816 14.74 11.02 -14.07
CA HIS A 816 13.52 11.28 -13.30
C HIS A 816 12.33 11.75 -14.16
N ARG A 817 12.58 12.24 -15.38
CA ARG A 817 11.49 12.65 -16.30
C ARG A 817 10.67 11.46 -16.80
N VAL A 818 11.27 10.27 -16.84
CA VAL A 818 10.61 9.00 -17.18
C VAL A 818 9.67 8.60 -16.05
N LYS A 819 8.43 8.26 -16.37
CA LYS A 819 7.45 7.89 -15.34
C LYS A 819 7.70 6.45 -14.85
N ARG A 820 7.72 6.23 -13.54
CA ARG A 820 7.80 4.88 -12.97
C ARG A 820 6.39 4.28 -12.83
N ILE A 821 6.26 3.00 -13.15
CA ILE A 821 5.02 2.23 -12.99
C ILE A 821 5.35 0.94 -12.24
N TYR A 822 4.66 0.69 -11.14
CA TYR A 822 4.84 -0.50 -10.31
C TYR A 822 3.65 -1.43 -10.50
N PHE A 823 3.91 -2.72 -10.65
CA PHE A 823 2.85 -3.70 -10.79
C PHE A 823 3.22 -5.02 -10.10
N LYS A 824 2.18 -5.81 -9.88
CA LYS A 824 2.19 -7.14 -9.28
C LYS A 824 1.12 -7.95 -10.00
N ASP A 825 1.49 -9.11 -10.53
CA ASP A 825 0.62 -9.95 -11.36
C ASP A 825 -0.36 -10.81 -10.52
#